data_AF-A0A9L0IU16-F1
#
_entry.id   AF-A0A9L0IU16-F1
#
_cell.length_a   1.000
_cell.length_b   1.000
_cell.length_c   1.000
_cell.angle_alpha   90.00
_cell.angle_beta   90.00
_cell.angle_gamma   90.00
#
_symmetry.space_group_name_H-M   'P 1'
#
loop_
_entity.id
_entity.type
_entity.pdbx_description
1 polymer ?
#
loop_
_entity_poly.entity_id
_entity_poly.type
_entity_poly.pdbx_seq_one_letter_code
_entity_poly.pdbx_strand_id
1 'polypeptide(L)'
;MAPRKNAKGGGGNSSSSGSGSPSAGTSGGSSSPGARRETKHGGHKNGKKGGLSGSSFFTWFMVIALLGVWTSVAVVWFDLVDYEEVLGKLGIYDADGDGDFDVDDAKVLLGLKERSASKPTVPPEEAEPYPWLEDQILEGPGPQNIEDEIQEQIHSVLHETVYTEPGEDLQPEEDEPARELQPEEVEPARELQPEDDDFLMGGNAEDRFEPLETGTFHEETEDSNYVEETDAIEPVVDEVERMFHEADDVTYQEDDEQDNAVEDSNVILEEVPVPPAEEQQEIPPVKKKKPKLLNKFDKTIKAELDAAEKLRKRGKIEEAVNAFEELVRKYPQSPRARYGKAQCEDDLAEKRRSNEVLRRAIETYQEVAALPDVPADLMKLSLKRRSERQQFLGHMRGSLLTLQKLAQLFPDDTSLKNDLGVGYLLIGDNDNAKKVYEEVLNVTPNDGFAKVHYGFILKAQNRIAESIPYLKEGIESGDPGTDDGRFYFHLGDAMQRVGNKEAYKWYELGHKRGHFASVWQRSLYNVNGLKAQPWWTPKETGYTELVKSLERNWKLIRDEGLAVMDETKGLFLPEDENLREKGDWSQFTLWQQGRKNENACKGAPITCSLLDKFPETTGCRRGQIKYSVMHPGTHVWPHTGPTNCRLRMHLGLVIPKEGCKIRCANETKTWEEGKVLIFDDSFEHEVWQDAASFRLIFIVDVWHPELTPHQRRSLPAI
;
A
#
# COMPACT_ATOMS: atom_id res chain seq x y z
N MET A 1 -35.20 34.18 32.36
CA MET A 1 -36.22 34.79 31.46
C MET A 1 -35.51 35.54 30.34
N ALA A 2 -36.08 35.58 29.13
CA ALA A 2 -35.77 36.58 28.09
C ALA A 2 -36.51 37.92 28.43
N PRO A 3 -36.46 39.05 27.65
CA PRO A 3 -36.03 39.18 26.25
C PRO A 3 -35.43 40.56 25.79
N ARG A 4 -35.34 40.74 24.46
CA ARG A 4 -35.23 42.01 23.66
C ARG A 4 -33.83 42.68 23.60
N LYS A 5 -33.36 43.30 22.51
CA LYS A 5 -33.89 43.98 21.27
C LYS A 5 -34.15 45.49 21.36
N ASN A 6 -33.62 46.20 20.34
CA ASN A 6 -33.89 47.59 19.90
C ASN A 6 -33.26 48.69 20.80
N ALA A 7 -33.05 49.95 20.37
CA ALA A 7 -33.52 50.61 19.14
C ALA A 7 -32.61 51.77 18.63
N LYS A 8 -32.70 52.04 17.31
CA LYS A 8 -32.75 53.35 16.61
C LYS A 8 -31.84 54.54 17.02
N GLY A 9 -31.16 55.09 16.00
CA GLY A 9 -30.81 56.52 15.92
C GLY A 9 -30.70 57.01 14.46
N GLY A 10 -31.54 57.97 14.06
CA GLY A 10 -31.56 58.61 12.73
C GLY A 10 -32.73 59.60 12.63
N GLY A 11 -32.80 60.55 11.69
CA GLY A 11 -31.88 60.91 10.60
C GLY A 11 -32.49 62.02 9.70
N GLY A 12 -31.77 62.47 8.66
CA GLY A 12 -32.22 63.51 7.69
C GLY A 12 -31.88 64.97 8.11
N ASN A 13 -31.91 65.98 7.23
CA ASN A 13 -32.23 65.97 5.79
C ASN A 13 -31.64 67.20 5.03
N SER A 14 -31.34 67.05 3.73
CA SER A 14 -31.25 68.07 2.62
C SER A 14 -30.82 69.56 2.89
N SER A 15 -29.91 70.21 2.13
CA SER A 15 -30.06 70.55 0.68
C SER A 15 -28.94 71.45 0.06
N SER A 16 -28.65 71.23 -1.24
CA SER A 16 -28.18 72.14 -2.33
C SER A 16 -27.26 73.38 -2.16
N SER A 17 -26.10 73.39 -2.87
CA SER A 17 -25.48 74.49 -3.70
C SER A 17 -24.01 74.13 -4.08
N GLY A 18 -23.30 74.69 -5.07
CA GLY A 18 -23.66 75.56 -6.22
C GLY A 18 -22.43 76.28 -6.85
N SER A 19 -22.30 76.29 -8.20
CA SER A 19 -21.26 76.99 -9.04
C SER A 19 -19.80 76.48 -8.95
N GLY A 20 -18.88 76.70 -9.93
CA GLY A 20 -18.99 77.33 -11.27
C GLY A 20 -17.69 77.21 -12.12
N SER A 21 -17.76 77.45 -13.45
CA SER A 21 -16.63 77.37 -14.44
C SER A 21 -16.13 78.75 -14.91
N PRO A 22 -15.02 78.90 -15.67
CA PRO A 22 -14.94 78.73 -17.16
C PRO A 22 -13.73 77.84 -17.61
N SER A 23 -13.64 77.15 -18.78
CA SER A 23 -13.77 77.48 -20.24
C SER A 23 -12.60 78.31 -20.83
N ALA A 24 -12.10 78.12 -22.08
CA ALA A 24 -12.53 77.37 -23.29
C ALA A 24 -11.35 76.53 -23.89
N GLY A 25 -11.38 75.72 -24.98
CA GLY A 25 -12.27 75.52 -26.16
C GLY A 25 -11.58 76.03 -27.46
N THR A 26 -11.71 75.50 -28.70
CA THR A 26 -12.48 74.40 -29.37
C THR A 26 -12.00 74.34 -30.87
N SER A 27 -12.27 73.40 -31.80
CA SER A 27 -12.99 72.08 -31.89
C SER A 27 -12.69 71.37 -33.26
N GLY A 28 -12.99 70.07 -33.40
CA GLY A 28 -13.08 69.32 -34.69
C GLY A 28 -11.81 68.56 -35.17
N GLY A 29 -11.87 67.50 -36.02
CA GLY A 29 -13.03 66.73 -36.49
C GLY A 29 -12.75 65.65 -37.58
N SER A 30 -13.02 64.37 -37.26
CA SER A 30 -13.37 63.23 -38.16
C SER A 30 -12.43 62.58 -39.21
N SER A 31 -12.57 61.24 -39.31
CA SER A 31 -12.51 60.37 -40.52
C SER A 31 -11.19 59.73 -41.00
N SER A 32 -11.32 58.44 -41.38
CA SER A 32 -10.40 57.66 -42.24
C SER A 32 -10.98 57.56 -43.65
N PRO A 33 -10.15 57.34 -44.69
CA PRO A 33 -10.17 56.03 -45.34
C PRO A 33 -8.77 55.55 -45.80
N GLY A 34 -8.65 54.33 -46.34
CA GLY A 34 -7.41 53.77 -46.89
C GLY A 34 -7.57 53.20 -48.30
N ALA A 35 -6.46 52.89 -48.98
CA ALA A 35 -6.48 52.21 -50.29
C ALA A 35 -5.20 51.41 -50.58
N ARG A 36 -5.37 50.36 -51.41
CA ARG A 36 -4.35 49.49 -52.00
C ARG A 36 -3.29 50.24 -52.82
N ARG A 37 -2.05 49.73 -52.86
CA ARG A 37 -1.32 49.18 -54.04
C ARG A 37 0.17 49.01 -53.71
N GLU A 38 0.73 47.80 -53.76
CA GLU A 38 1.14 46.95 -54.91
C GLU A 38 2.58 47.23 -55.39
N THR A 39 3.30 46.13 -55.66
CA THR A 39 4.54 46.01 -56.48
C THR A 39 5.82 46.71 -56.02
N LYS A 40 7.02 46.36 -56.52
CA LYS A 40 7.68 45.06 -56.83
C LYS A 40 9.07 45.40 -57.43
N HIS A 41 10.13 44.65 -57.08
CA HIS A 41 11.51 44.84 -57.62
C HIS A 41 12.12 46.23 -57.31
N GLY A 42 13.42 46.47 -57.47
CA GLY A 42 14.59 45.59 -57.62
C GLY A 42 15.74 46.20 -56.80
N GLY A 43 16.93 45.63 -56.65
CA GLY A 43 17.75 44.88 -57.59
C GLY A 43 19.20 45.35 -57.38
N HIS A 44 20.19 44.45 -57.43
CA HIS A 44 21.55 44.68 -56.90
C HIS A 44 22.31 45.93 -57.38
N LYS A 45 23.28 46.37 -56.56
CA LYS A 45 24.67 46.60 -57.02
C LYS A 45 25.69 46.47 -55.87
N ASN A 46 26.87 45.93 -56.18
CA ASN A 46 27.98 45.70 -55.24
C ASN A 46 28.81 46.98 -54.99
N GLY A 47 29.43 47.11 -53.80
CA GLY A 47 30.08 48.38 -53.39
C GLY A 47 31.18 48.34 -52.31
N LYS A 48 32.08 47.35 -52.31
CA LYS A 48 33.42 47.32 -51.62
C LYS A 48 33.55 47.72 -50.12
N LYS A 49 34.08 46.75 -49.35
CA LYS A 49 35.08 46.87 -48.24
C LYS A 49 34.85 47.86 -47.07
N GLY A 50 34.75 47.32 -45.85
CA GLY A 50 35.19 47.99 -44.62
C GLY A 50 34.78 47.28 -43.32
N GLY A 51 35.72 47.06 -42.40
CA GLY A 51 35.47 46.69 -41.00
C GLY A 51 35.42 45.18 -40.68
N LEU A 52 36.35 44.72 -39.84
CA LEU A 52 36.22 43.50 -39.04
C LEU A 52 35.78 43.90 -37.62
N SER A 53 34.63 43.41 -37.17
CA SER A 53 34.15 43.46 -35.79
C SER A 53 32.97 42.47 -35.68
N GLY A 54 32.78 41.70 -34.61
CA GLY A 54 33.58 41.61 -33.39
C GLY A 54 32.87 40.82 -32.28
N SER A 55 32.05 39.83 -32.65
CA SER A 55 30.92 39.38 -31.81
C SER A 55 30.54 37.90 -31.99
N SER A 56 31.53 37.00 -32.11
CA SER A 56 31.28 35.56 -32.31
C SER A 56 32.00 34.62 -31.33
N PHE A 57 33.11 35.04 -30.69
CA PHE A 57 33.88 34.17 -29.80
C PHE A 57 33.26 34.04 -28.40
N PHE A 58 32.86 35.17 -27.80
CA PHE A 58 32.31 35.20 -26.44
C PHE A 58 30.95 34.51 -26.33
N THR A 59 30.10 34.66 -27.36
CA THR A 59 28.80 33.98 -27.47
C THR A 59 28.96 32.47 -27.59
N TRP A 60 29.95 32.00 -28.36
CA TRP A 60 30.21 30.56 -28.54
C TRP A 60 30.77 29.93 -27.26
N PHE A 61 31.65 30.62 -26.54
CA PHE A 61 32.12 30.18 -25.21
C PHE A 61 30.98 30.10 -24.19
N MET A 62 30.04 31.05 -24.18
CA MET A 62 28.85 30.97 -23.32
C MET A 62 27.94 29.78 -23.68
N VAL A 63 27.75 29.50 -24.98
CA VAL A 63 26.98 28.32 -25.42
C VAL A 63 27.68 27.01 -25.03
N ILE A 64 29.01 26.93 -25.15
CA ILE A 64 29.77 25.74 -24.72
C ILE A 64 29.79 25.60 -23.20
N ALA A 65 29.88 26.69 -22.44
CA ALA A 65 29.78 26.63 -20.98
C ALA A 65 28.39 26.14 -20.52
N LEU A 66 27.32 26.63 -21.15
CA LEU A 66 25.95 26.19 -20.86
C LEU A 66 25.69 24.74 -21.29
N LEU A 67 26.24 24.31 -22.44
CA LEU A 67 26.22 22.90 -22.86
C LEU A 67 27.04 22.02 -21.90
N GLY A 68 28.20 22.50 -21.44
CA GLY A 68 29.03 21.82 -20.45
C GLY A 68 28.30 21.58 -19.14
N VAL A 69 27.64 22.62 -18.60
CA VAL A 69 26.78 22.53 -17.42
C VAL A 69 25.58 21.60 -17.67
N TRP A 70 24.97 21.64 -18.85
CA TRP A 70 23.92 20.68 -19.21
C TRP A 70 24.44 19.24 -19.29
N THR A 71 25.64 19.00 -19.80
CA THR A 71 26.24 17.66 -19.82
C THR A 71 26.65 17.19 -18.44
N SER A 72 27.12 18.06 -17.54
CA SER A 72 27.42 17.65 -16.16
C SER A 72 26.15 17.41 -15.34
N VAL A 73 25.09 18.20 -15.53
CA VAL A 73 23.77 17.91 -14.94
C VAL A 73 23.16 16.64 -15.53
N ALA A 74 23.35 16.37 -16.83
CA ALA A 74 22.92 15.12 -17.45
C ALA A 74 23.71 13.92 -16.92
N VAL A 75 25.04 13.99 -16.81
CA VAL A 75 25.86 12.92 -16.22
C VAL A 75 25.46 12.66 -14.78
N VAL A 76 25.29 13.70 -13.95
CA VAL A 76 24.78 13.54 -12.57
C VAL A 76 23.35 12.96 -12.55
N TRP A 77 22.52 13.22 -13.56
CA TRP A 77 21.19 12.59 -13.68
C TRP A 77 21.30 11.12 -14.12
N PHE A 78 22.23 10.77 -15.01
CA PHE A 78 22.46 9.40 -15.47
C PHE A 78 23.13 8.52 -14.41
N ASP A 79 24.05 9.07 -13.60
CA ASP A 79 24.68 8.38 -12.46
C ASP A 79 23.73 8.22 -11.25
N LEU A 80 22.62 8.97 -11.21
CA LEU A 80 21.61 8.91 -10.14
C LEU A 80 20.35 8.11 -10.55
N VAL A 81 20.33 7.58 -11.78
CA VAL A 81 19.31 6.64 -12.26
C VAL A 81 20.01 5.31 -12.49
N ASP A 82 19.76 4.34 -11.62
CA ASP A 82 20.27 2.98 -11.79
C ASP A 82 19.63 2.33 -13.03
N TYR A 83 20.40 2.24 -14.11
CA TYR A 83 19.95 1.66 -15.36
C TYR A 83 19.88 0.12 -15.32
N GLU A 84 20.56 -0.56 -14.39
CA GLU A 84 20.37 -2.00 -14.18
C GLU A 84 19.00 -2.26 -13.53
N GLU A 85 18.54 -1.39 -12.63
CA GLU A 85 17.19 -1.45 -12.03
C GLU A 85 16.06 -1.10 -13.02
N VAL A 86 16.39 -0.51 -14.19
CA VAL A 86 15.47 -0.23 -15.30
C VAL A 86 15.50 -1.34 -16.36
N LEU A 87 16.69 -1.82 -16.75
CA LEU A 87 16.84 -2.91 -17.71
C LEU A 87 16.37 -4.26 -17.13
N GLY A 88 16.63 -4.51 -15.85
CA GLY A 88 16.09 -5.65 -15.11
C GLY A 88 14.55 -5.66 -15.01
N LYS A 89 13.87 -4.55 -15.32
CA LYS A 89 12.40 -4.48 -15.45
C LYS A 89 11.89 -4.72 -16.88
N LEU A 90 12.78 -4.79 -17.87
CA LEU A 90 12.47 -5.12 -19.28
C LEU A 90 12.78 -6.58 -19.61
N GLY A 91 13.87 -7.16 -19.07
CA GLY A 91 14.19 -8.60 -19.15
C GLY A 91 13.16 -9.55 -18.49
N ILE A 92 12.03 -9.01 -17.98
CA ILE A 92 10.85 -9.79 -17.57
C ILE A 92 10.06 -10.29 -18.80
N TYR A 93 10.36 -9.77 -20.00
CA TYR A 93 9.67 -10.11 -21.25
C TYR A 93 10.57 -10.77 -22.33
N ASP A 94 11.84 -11.04 -22.00
CA ASP A 94 12.72 -11.92 -22.78
C ASP A 94 12.03 -13.29 -22.95
N ALA A 95 11.59 -13.54 -24.17
CA ALA A 95 10.82 -14.69 -24.57
C ALA A 95 11.68 -15.69 -25.34
N ASP A 96 12.73 -15.29 -26.05
CA ASP A 96 13.53 -16.20 -26.89
C ASP A 96 14.94 -16.55 -26.37
N GLY A 97 15.47 -15.75 -25.42
CA GLY A 97 16.54 -16.11 -24.49
C GLY A 97 17.88 -15.40 -24.66
N ASP A 98 17.95 -14.27 -25.38
CA ASP A 98 19.21 -13.57 -25.70
C ASP A 98 19.54 -12.34 -24.81
N GLY A 99 18.55 -11.80 -24.08
CA GLY A 99 18.77 -10.92 -22.94
C GLY A 99 18.32 -9.45 -23.06
N ASP A 100 17.65 -9.04 -24.14
CA ASP A 100 16.92 -7.76 -24.18
C ASP A 100 15.40 -7.90 -24.42
N PHE A 101 14.74 -6.98 -25.15
CA PHE A 101 13.32 -7.12 -25.47
C PHE A 101 12.98 -6.48 -26.81
N ASP A 102 12.77 -7.33 -27.82
CA ASP A 102 12.93 -6.99 -29.22
C ASP A 102 11.73 -7.48 -30.11
N VAL A 103 11.83 -7.32 -31.42
CA VAL A 103 10.84 -7.71 -32.42
C VAL A 103 10.76 -9.25 -32.60
N ASP A 104 11.76 -10.02 -32.20
CA ASP A 104 11.75 -11.49 -32.23
C ASP A 104 11.08 -12.11 -30.98
N ASP A 105 11.19 -11.50 -29.80
CA ASP A 105 10.35 -11.85 -28.64
C ASP A 105 8.87 -11.73 -28.98
N ALA A 106 8.50 -10.63 -29.64
CA ALA A 106 7.14 -10.42 -30.11
C ALA A 106 6.69 -11.52 -31.09
N LYS A 107 7.60 -12.14 -31.87
CA LYS A 107 7.26 -13.29 -32.73
C LYS A 107 7.08 -14.58 -31.94
N VAL A 108 7.90 -14.82 -30.91
CA VAL A 108 7.75 -15.99 -30.02
C VAL A 108 6.46 -15.90 -29.20
N LEU A 109 6.17 -14.74 -28.60
CA LEU A 109 4.95 -14.49 -27.83
C LEU A 109 3.66 -14.56 -28.68
N LEU A 110 3.76 -14.30 -29.99
CA LEU A 110 2.65 -14.46 -30.95
C LEU A 110 2.57 -15.85 -31.60
N GLY A 111 3.46 -16.78 -31.26
CA GLY A 111 3.49 -18.13 -31.86
C GLY A 111 3.91 -18.15 -33.34
N LEU A 112 4.61 -17.12 -33.80
CA LEU A 112 5.11 -16.96 -35.18
C LEU A 112 6.56 -17.47 -35.35
N LYS A 113 7.23 -17.80 -34.24
CA LYS A 113 8.59 -18.34 -34.12
C LYS A 113 8.58 -19.28 -32.90
N GLU A 114 9.20 -20.45 -32.98
CA GLU A 114 9.34 -21.33 -31.80
C GLU A 114 10.46 -20.83 -30.88
N ARG A 115 10.31 -21.07 -29.56
CA ARG A 115 11.28 -20.66 -28.55
C ARG A 115 12.59 -21.41 -28.71
N SER A 116 13.73 -20.71 -28.73
CA SER A 116 15.02 -21.36 -28.90
C SER A 116 15.35 -22.26 -27.68
N ALA A 117 15.82 -23.47 -27.94
CA ALA A 117 16.28 -24.39 -26.90
C ALA A 117 17.80 -24.35 -26.85
N SER A 118 18.36 -23.81 -25.77
CA SER A 118 19.80 -23.69 -25.58
C SER A 118 20.50 -25.06 -25.63
N LYS A 119 21.53 -25.17 -26.47
CA LYS A 119 22.42 -26.34 -26.55
C LYS A 119 23.89 -25.89 -26.53
N PRO A 120 24.78 -26.64 -25.87
CA PRO A 120 26.19 -26.25 -25.76
C PRO A 120 26.97 -26.49 -27.07
N THR A 121 28.01 -25.68 -27.26
CA THR A 121 29.13 -25.93 -28.20
C THR A 121 29.76 -27.31 -27.94
N VAL A 122 30.26 -28.09 -28.91
CA VAL A 122 31.22 -27.85 -30.02
C VAL A 122 30.96 -28.87 -31.18
N PRO A 123 31.29 -28.58 -32.47
CA PRO A 123 31.02 -29.46 -33.65
C PRO A 123 32.18 -30.43 -34.00
N PRO A 124 32.22 -31.21 -35.12
CA PRO A 124 31.26 -31.34 -36.26
C PRO A 124 30.88 -32.79 -36.66
N GLU A 125 30.02 -32.95 -37.70
CA GLU A 125 30.28 -33.70 -38.98
C GLU A 125 28.96 -34.10 -39.72
N GLU A 126 29.05 -34.16 -41.06
CA GLU A 126 28.10 -34.36 -42.19
C GLU A 126 26.69 -35.00 -42.07
N ALA A 127 25.81 -34.57 -43.00
CA ALA A 127 24.88 -35.37 -43.86
C ALA A 127 23.39 -34.91 -43.96
N GLU A 128 22.90 -34.88 -45.20
CA GLU A 128 21.56 -34.53 -45.72
C GLU A 128 20.83 -35.81 -46.27
N PRO A 129 19.57 -35.80 -46.80
CA PRO A 129 18.34 -35.09 -46.38
C PRO A 129 16.97 -35.85 -46.66
N TYR A 130 15.83 -35.23 -46.31
CA TYR A 130 14.52 -35.26 -47.02
C TYR A 130 13.67 -36.59 -47.11
N PRO A 131 12.40 -36.60 -47.63
CA PRO A 131 11.20 -35.96 -47.03
C PRO A 131 9.84 -36.75 -47.28
N TRP A 132 8.70 -36.04 -47.32
CA TRP A 132 7.31 -36.45 -47.73
C TRP A 132 6.48 -37.23 -46.67
N LEU A 133 5.13 -37.16 -46.61
CA LEU A 133 4.10 -36.38 -47.34
C LEU A 133 2.87 -36.11 -46.42
N GLU A 134 2.01 -35.16 -46.81
CA GLU A 134 0.58 -35.08 -46.43
C GLU A 134 -0.23 -36.35 -46.89
N ASP A 135 -1.52 -36.58 -46.62
CA ASP A 135 -2.67 -35.67 -46.50
C ASP A 135 -3.97 -36.36 -45.97
N GLN A 136 -5.04 -35.57 -45.77
CA GLN A 136 -6.48 -35.90 -45.65
C GLN A 136 -6.94 -36.73 -44.41
N ILE A 137 -7.80 -36.23 -43.50
CA ILE A 137 -9.18 -35.68 -43.60
C ILE A 137 -10.28 -36.75 -43.74
N LEU A 138 -11.19 -36.81 -42.76
CA LEU A 138 -12.62 -37.11 -42.94
C LEU A 138 -13.45 -36.63 -41.72
N GLU A 139 -14.77 -36.52 -41.88
CA GLU A 139 -15.68 -35.75 -41.01
C GLU A 139 -16.45 -36.60 -39.96
N GLY A 140 -17.18 -35.93 -39.06
CA GLY A 140 -17.98 -36.56 -37.97
C GLY A 140 -19.37 -37.10 -38.42
N PRO A 141 -20.39 -37.22 -37.54
CA PRO A 141 -20.56 -36.65 -36.19
C PRO A 141 -20.94 -37.66 -35.06
N GLY A 142 -21.11 -37.19 -33.82
CA GLY A 142 -21.77 -37.92 -32.71
C GLY A 142 -23.28 -37.61 -32.62
N PRO A 143 -23.94 -37.61 -31.43
CA PRO A 143 -23.53 -38.08 -30.09
C PRO A 143 -24.61 -38.95 -29.36
N GLN A 144 -24.29 -39.61 -28.22
CA GLN A 144 -25.30 -39.90 -27.16
C GLN A 144 -24.74 -40.44 -25.80
N ASN A 145 -25.21 -39.80 -24.72
CA ASN A 145 -25.68 -40.31 -23.41
C ASN A 145 -24.91 -41.31 -22.50
N ILE A 146 -24.64 -40.81 -21.27
CA ILE A 146 -25.07 -41.35 -19.95
C ILE A 146 -24.49 -42.71 -19.49
N GLU A 147 -23.42 -42.59 -18.69
CA GLU A 147 -23.26 -43.02 -17.28
C GLU A 147 -23.48 -44.48 -16.80
N ASP A 148 -22.65 -44.82 -15.80
CA ASP A 148 -22.62 -45.98 -14.88
C ASP A 148 -22.11 -47.37 -15.34
N GLU A 149 -21.58 -48.07 -14.34
CA GLU A 149 -20.98 -49.43 -14.32
C GLU A 149 -19.78 -49.72 -15.24
N ILE A 150 -18.57 -49.75 -14.63
CA ILE A 150 -17.83 -51.01 -14.37
C ILE A 150 -16.76 -50.75 -13.28
N GLN A 151 -16.92 -51.43 -12.16
CA GLN A 151 -15.89 -51.66 -11.16
C GLN A 151 -15.98 -53.13 -10.75
N GLU A 152 -14.85 -53.76 -10.43
CA GLU A 152 -14.72 -55.20 -10.12
C GLU A 152 -15.18 -56.19 -11.22
N GLN A 153 -14.24 -56.67 -12.04
CA GLN A 153 -13.69 -58.04 -11.90
C GLN A 153 -12.81 -58.41 -13.10
N ILE A 154 -11.54 -58.71 -12.83
CA ILE A 154 -10.82 -59.90 -13.30
C ILE A 154 -9.55 -60.00 -12.45
N HIS A 155 -9.46 -61.05 -11.64
CA HIS A 155 -8.23 -61.48 -11.00
C HIS A 155 -8.16 -63.01 -11.05
N SER A 156 -7.12 -63.52 -11.71
CA SER A 156 -6.43 -64.81 -11.52
C SER A 156 -6.03 -65.47 -12.85
N VAL A 157 -5.21 -66.52 -12.75
CA VAL A 157 -4.53 -67.25 -13.84
C VAL A 157 -3.35 -66.44 -14.41
N LEU A 158 -2.07 -66.78 -14.18
CA LEU A 158 -1.47 -68.00 -13.58
C LEU A 158 -0.79 -67.76 -12.20
N HIS A 159 -0.23 -68.84 -11.66
CA HIS A 159 0.21 -69.06 -10.28
C HIS A 159 1.61 -69.72 -10.30
N GLU A 160 2.37 -69.71 -9.20
CA GLU A 160 3.07 -70.89 -8.61
C GLU A 160 4.13 -70.57 -7.53
N THR A 161 3.81 -70.91 -6.27
CA THR A 161 4.64 -71.69 -5.28
C THR A 161 5.98 -71.11 -4.72
N VAL A 162 6.52 -71.51 -3.55
CA VAL A 162 6.23 -72.53 -2.50
C VAL A 162 6.32 -71.89 -1.08
N TYR A 163 5.75 -72.52 -0.04
CA TYR A 163 5.86 -72.19 1.40
C TYR A 163 7.28 -72.38 2.00
N THR A 164 7.65 -71.63 3.07
CA THR A 164 7.67 -72.07 4.49
C THR A 164 8.32 -71.06 5.47
N GLU A 165 7.71 -70.88 6.64
CA GLU A 165 8.26 -70.36 7.92
C GLU A 165 8.62 -71.56 8.86
N PRO A 166 9.19 -71.45 10.11
CA PRO A 166 9.19 -70.32 11.08
C PRO A 166 10.50 -70.14 11.91
N GLY A 167 10.46 -69.39 13.05
CA GLY A 167 11.29 -69.74 14.24
C GLY A 167 11.81 -68.63 15.18
N GLU A 168 11.00 -68.24 16.17
CA GLU A 168 11.33 -68.00 17.61
C GLU A 168 12.68 -67.35 18.08
N ASP A 169 12.56 -66.10 18.56
CA ASP A 169 12.74 -65.65 19.97
C ASP A 169 14.11 -65.49 20.69
N LEU A 170 14.06 -64.69 21.78
CA LEU A 170 15.03 -64.43 22.88
C LEU A 170 16.18 -63.40 22.74
N GLN A 171 16.16 -62.44 23.68
CA GLN A 171 17.27 -61.61 24.22
C GLN A 171 17.75 -62.25 25.58
N PRO A 172 18.65 -61.68 26.45
CA PRO A 172 19.34 -60.38 26.44
C PRO A 172 20.82 -60.38 27.00
N GLU A 173 21.31 -59.19 27.40
CA GLU A 173 22.28 -58.83 28.48
C GLU A 173 23.84 -58.82 28.30
N GLU A 174 24.37 -57.59 28.49
CA GLU A 174 25.46 -57.11 29.40
C GLU A 174 27.01 -57.11 29.12
N ASP A 175 27.60 -56.00 29.58
CA ASP A 175 28.96 -55.63 30.08
C ASP A 175 30.29 -55.63 29.26
N GLU A 176 30.83 -54.40 29.11
CA GLU A 176 32.14 -53.83 29.58
C GLU A 176 33.46 -54.66 29.63
N PRO A 177 34.69 -54.06 29.82
CA PRO A 177 35.01 -52.69 30.28
C PRO A 177 36.09 -51.91 29.47
N ALA A 178 36.43 -50.71 29.96
CA ALA A 178 37.33 -49.72 29.35
C ALA A 178 38.86 -49.90 29.62
N ARG A 179 39.70 -49.12 28.92
CA ARG A 179 41.06 -48.76 29.38
C ARG A 179 41.61 -47.48 28.75
N GLU A 180 42.21 -46.60 29.56
CA GLU A 180 42.92 -45.38 29.15
C GLU A 180 44.43 -45.62 28.94
N LEU A 181 45.10 -44.71 28.21
CA LEU A 181 46.46 -44.21 28.52
C LEU A 181 46.83 -43.00 27.63
N GLN A 182 47.53 -42.02 28.22
CA GLN A 182 48.16 -40.83 27.61
C GLN A 182 49.68 -40.88 27.92
N PRO A 183 50.46 -39.78 27.81
CA PRO A 183 50.81 -38.91 26.67
C PRO A 183 52.35 -38.91 26.41
N GLU A 184 52.85 -38.08 25.47
CA GLU A 184 54.23 -37.52 25.50
C GLU A 184 54.25 -36.06 24.99
N GLU A 185 55.28 -35.29 25.36
CA GLU A 185 55.43 -33.82 25.18
C GLU A 185 56.82 -33.43 24.58
N VAL A 186 57.09 -32.11 24.52
CA VAL A 186 58.41 -31.42 24.49
C VAL A 186 59.01 -31.04 23.10
N GLU A 187 58.76 -29.78 22.67
CA GLU A 187 59.70 -28.63 22.53
C GLU A 187 61.16 -28.82 21.97
N PRO A 188 61.89 -27.75 21.50
CA PRO A 188 61.54 -26.34 21.24
C PRO A 188 62.08 -25.69 19.92
N ALA A 189 61.61 -24.45 19.67
CA ALA A 189 62.31 -23.26 19.12
C ALA A 189 63.06 -23.23 17.75
N ARG A 190 62.73 -22.20 16.95
CA ARG A 190 63.71 -21.13 16.59
C ARG A 190 63.07 -19.82 16.11
N GLU A 191 63.79 -18.72 16.32
CA GLU A 191 63.41 -17.34 15.96
C GLU A 191 63.82 -16.96 14.53
N LEU A 192 63.23 -15.88 13.99
CA LEU A 192 63.91 -14.86 13.18
C LEU A 192 63.00 -13.62 13.03
N GLN A 193 63.57 -12.41 13.23
CA GLN A 193 63.00 -11.13 12.80
C GLN A 193 64.00 -10.42 11.83
N PRO A 194 64.02 -9.09 11.57
CA PRO A 194 64.06 -8.63 10.17
C PRO A 194 65.29 -7.78 9.80
N GLU A 195 65.50 -7.63 8.50
CA GLU A 195 66.23 -6.51 7.87
C GLU A 195 65.36 -6.12 6.64
N ASP A 196 64.82 -4.91 6.53
CA ASP A 196 65.47 -3.60 6.35
C ASP A 196 66.04 -3.41 4.94
N ASP A 197 65.49 -2.45 4.18
CA ASP A 197 66.24 -1.67 3.20
C ASP A 197 65.55 -0.30 3.02
N ASP A 198 66.29 0.78 3.29
CA ASP A 198 65.76 2.14 3.43
C ASP A 198 66.44 3.06 2.39
N PHE A 199 65.68 3.88 1.66
CA PHE A 199 66.28 5.01 0.95
C PHE A 199 65.37 6.23 0.77
N LEU A 200 65.97 7.39 1.04
CA LEU A 200 65.31 8.69 1.19
C LEU A 200 65.78 9.68 0.11
N MET A 201 64.95 10.68 -0.22
CA MET A 201 65.21 12.12 0.08
C MET A 201 64.53 13.12 -0.88
N GLY A 202 63.97 14.19 -0.28
CA GLY A 202 63.90 15.54 -0.86
C GLY A 202 62.61 15.91 -1.63
N GLY A 203 61.89 16.99 -1.30
CA GLY A 203 61.97 17.84 -0.11
C GLY A 203 61.51 19.30 -0.33
N ASN A 204 60.63 19.80 0.56
CA ASN A 204 60.20 21.19 0.78
C ASN A 204 59.50 21.92 -0.43
N ALA A 205 58.57 22.86 -0.23
CA ALA A 205 58.37 23.76 0.91
C ALA A 205 56.91 24.15 1.19
N GLU A 206 56.65 24.47 2.47
CA GLU A 206 55.83 25.57 3.01
C GLU A 206 54.43 25.87 2.44
N ASP A 207 53.41 25.72 3.29
CA ASP A 207 52.87 26.91 4.00
C ASP A 207 52.34 26.53 5.40
N ARG A 208 52.27 27.48 6.35
CA ARG A 208 51.83 27.28 7.76
C ARG A 208 51.17 28.53 8.32
N PHE A 209 49.99 28.41 8.94
CA PHE A 209 49.62 29.30 10.05
C PHE A 209 48.78 28.60 11.13
N GLU A 210 48.79 29.16 12.35
CA GLU A 210 48.35 28.54 13.61
C GLU A 210 46.99 29.09 14.14
N PRO A 211 46.31 28.35 15.05
CA PRO A 211 45.04 28.77 15.66
C PRO A 211 45.23 29.80 16.80
N LEU A 212 44.14 30.44 17.23
CA LEU A 212 44.12 31.35 18.38
C LEU A 212 42.78 31.28 19.14
N GLU A 213 42.85 31.23 20.46
CA GLU A 213 41.71 31.26 21.39
C GLU A 213 41.58 32.61 22.12
N THR A 214 40.51 32.73 22.92
CA THR A 214 40.30 33.65 24.04
C THR A 214 39.86 35.09 23.72
N GLY A 215 39.02 35.62 24.60
CA GLY A 215 38.30 36.88 24.38
C GLY A 215 37.18 37.12 25.41
N THR A 216 37.43 36.82 26.68
CA THR A 216 36.52 37.11 27.80
C THR A 216 36.84 38.49 28.41
N PHE A 217 35.82 39.21 28.90
CA PHE A 217 35.77 39.85 30.24
C PHE A 217 34.57 40.80 30.42
N HIS A 218 33.87 40.61 31.56
CA HIS A 218 33.12 41.55 32.42
C HIS A 218 32.09 42.58 31.86
N GLU A 219 31.26 43.25 32.68
CA GLU A 219 30.41 42.92 33.86
C GLU A 219 29.65 44.21 34.26
N GLU A 220 28.78 44.16 35.29
CA GLU A 220 28.22 45.31 36.03
C GLU A 220 27.21 46.22 35.26
N THR A 221 26.21 46.87 35.88
CA THR A 221 25.76 46.95 37.30
C THR A 221 24.23 47.22 37.38
N GLU A 222 23.62 46.89 38.54
CA GLU A 222 22.49 47.55 39.27
C GLU A 222 21.28 48.16 38.51
N ASP A 223 20.03 48.09 38.99
CA ASP A 223 19.58 48.35 40.38
C ASP A 223 18.25 47.65 40.75
N SER A 224 17.98 47.64 42.05
CA SER A 224 16.88 47.13 42.88
C SER A 224 15.46 47.70 42.58
N ASN A 225 14.33 47.27 43.18
CA ASN A 225 13.99 46.61 44.46
C ASN A 225 12.60 45.88 44.29
N TYR A 226 11.83 45.31 45.24
CA TYR A 226 11.78 45.29 46.72
C TYR A 226 11.21 43.96 47.28
N VAL A 227 11.43 43.74 48.59
CA VAL A 227 11.01 42.69 49.57
C VAL A 227 9.46 42.57 49.71
N GLU A 228 8.82 41.41 50.00
CA GLU A 228 8.73 40.71 51.31
C GLU A 228 8.71 39.16 51.31
N GLU A 229 9.29 38.60 52.39
CA GLU A 229 9.32 37.19 52.84
C GLU A 229 8.05 36.85 53.68
N THR A 230 7.74 35.67 54.23
CA THR A 230 8.38 34.32 54.37
C THR A 230 7.39 33.23 53.83
N ASP A 231 7.22 31.95 54.22
CA ASP A 231 7.74 30.90 55.14
C ASP A 231 7.14 29.53 54.63
N ALA A 232 7.59 28.29 54.93
CA ALA A 232 8.77 27.75 55.61
C ALA A 232 9.00 26.26 55.20
N ILE A 233 10.27 25.87 55.04
CA ILE A 233 10.93 24.62 55.49
C ILE A 233 10.13 23.27 55.40
N GLU A 234 10.29 22.54 54.27
CA GLU A 234 11.06 21.27 54.08
C GLU A 234 11.40 20.31 55.28
N PRO A 235 12.03 19.10 55.10
CA PRO A 235 12.19 18.21 53.91
C PRO A 235 11.99 16.67 54.22
N VAL A 236 12.50 15.79 53.33
CA VAL A 236 13.09 14.42 53.54
C VAL A 236 12.32 13.17 53.02
N VAL A 237 13.12 12.26 52.46
CA VAL A 237 12.93 10.93 51.82
C VAL A 237 12.70 9.77 52.84
N ASP A 238 12.60 8.45 52.56
CA ASP A 238 12.87 7.61 51.36
C ASP A 238 12.20 6.19 51.40
N GLU A 239 12.21 5.48 50.25
CA GLU A 239 12.43 4.01 50.01
C GLU A 239 11.51 2.84 50.53
N VAL A 240 11.65 1.66 49.86
CA VAL A 240 11.38 0.23 50.21
C VAL A 240 9.99 -0.46 50.05
N GLU A 241 9.77 -1.04 48.86
CA GLU A 241 9.59 -2.49 48.50
C GLU A 241 8.87 -3.57 49.38
N ARG A 242 8.24 -4.57 48.69
CA ARG A 242 7.73 -5.93 49.12
C ARG A 242 6.31 -5.96 49.76
N MET A 243 5.51 -7.04 49.74
CA MET A 243 5.71 -8.50 49.54
C MET A 243 4.69 -9.20 48.58
N PHE A 244 4.81 -10.53 48.42
CA PHE A 244 4.12 -11.44 47.47
C PHE A 244 3.12 -12.44 48.15
N HIS A 245 2.24 -13.07 47.34
CA HIS A 245 1.59 -14.41 47.52
C HIS A 245 0.68 -14.62 48.79
N GLU A 246 -0.30 -15.55 48.90
CA GLU A 246 -1.02 -16.47 47.98
C GLU A 246 -2.35 -16.98 48.61
N ALA A 247 -3.19 -17.68 47.82
CA ALA A 247 -4.28 -18.61 48.24
C ALA A 247 -5.47 -18.00 49.04
N ASP A 248 -6.69 -18.56 49.06
CA ASP A 248 -7.14 -19.95 48.86
C ASP A 248 -8.52 -20.09 48.14
N ASP A 249 -8.91 -21.32 47.80
CA ASP A 249 -10.13 -21.71 47.05
C ASP A 249 -11.21 -22.39 47.91
N VAL A 250 -12.49 -22.05 47.72
CA VAL A 250 -13.66 -22.88 48.13
C VAL A 250 -14.86 -22.65 47.19
N THR A 251 -15.52 -23.73 46.77
CA THR A 251 -16.66 -23.78 45.83
C THR A 251 -18.03 -24.07 46.50
N TYR A 252 -19.05 -24.44 45.68
CA TYR A 252 -20.45 -24.81 45.98
C TYR A 252 -21.44 -23.61 46.07
N GLN A 253 -22.39 -23.45 45.13
CA GLN A 253 -23.63 -24.21 44.85
C GLN A 253 -24.73 -23.95 45.90
N GLU A 254 -25.78 -23.19 45.55
CA GLU A 254 -27.03 -23.62 44.83
C GLU A 254 -28.05 -24.29 45.76
N ASP A 255 -29.20 -23.63 45.96
CA ASP A 255 -30.52 -24.23 46.29
C ASP A 255 -31.62 -23.17 46.05
N ASP A 256 -32.85 -23.63 45.75
CA ASP A 256 -33.95 -22.85 45.15
C ASP A 256 -35.15 -22.55 46.10
N GLU A 257 -36.21 -21.93 45.54
CA GLU A 257 -37.62 -21.84 46.01
C GLU A 257 -37.96 -20.90 47.19
N GLN A 258 -39.15 -20.26 47.28
CA GLN A 258 -40.17 -19.84 46.30
C GLN A 258 -41.19 -18.87 47.00
N ASP A 259 -41.79 -17.94 46.25
CA ASP A 259 -43.02 -17.14 46.46
C ASP A 259 -43.52 -16.72 47.87
N ASN A 260 -43.82 -15.42 48.05
CA ASN A 260 -45.20 -14.92 48.19
C ASN A 260 -45.29 -13.36 48.13
N ALA A 261 -46.48 -12.83 47.81
CA ALA A 261 -46.79 -11.38 47.72
C ALA A 261 -47.42 -10.84 49.04
N VAL A 262 -47.88 -9.60 49.25
CA VAL A 262 -48.49 -8.52 48.42
C VAL A 262 -48.35 -7.16 49.15
N GLU A 263 -48.10 -6.03 48.43
CA GLU A 263 -48.40 -4.58 48.74
C GLU A 263 -48.02 -3.98 50.14
N ASP A 264 -47.84 -2.67 50.37
CA ASP A 264 -47.85 -1.42 49.57
C ASP A 264 -46.88 -0.39 50.21
N SER A 265 -46.40 0.62 49.47
CA SER A 265 -46.03 2.00 49.88
C SER A 265 -44.95 2.62 48.99
N ASN A 266 -45.27 3.75 48.37
CA ASN A 266 -44.37 4.56 47.53
C ASN A 266 -43.25 5.27 48.33
N VAL A 267 -42.09 5.52 47.69
CA VAL A 267 -41.61 6.89 47.36
C VAL A 267 -40.32 6.89 46.50
N ILE A 268 -40.49 7.41 45.27
CA ILE A 268 -39.54 8.18 44.44
C ILE A 268 -38.07 7.70 44.34
N LEU A 269 -37.71 7.18 43.16
CA LEU A 269 -36.47 7.51 42.45
C LEU A 269 -36.84 8.25 41.15
N GLU A 270 -36.07 9.25 40.74
CA GLU A 270 -36.29 9.95 39.47
C GLU A 270 -35.68 9.15 38.31
N GLU A 271 -36.55 8.57 37.46
CA GLU A 271 -36.10 8.11 36.13
C GLU A 271 -35.73 9.32 35.27
N VAL A 272 -34.48 9.39 34.82
CA VAL A 272 -34.06 10.36 33.80
C VAL A 272 -34.84 10.06 32.51
N PRO A 273 -35.63 11.00 31.97
CA PRO A 273 -36.49 10.70 30.82
C PRO A 273 -35.66 10.31 29.59
N VAL A 274 -35.77 9.05 29.18
CA VAL A 274 -35.40 8.64 27.83
C VAL A 274 -36.30 9.43 26.88
N PRO A 275 -35.76 10.24 25.96
CA PRO A 275 -36.60 10.96 25.01
C PRO A 275 -37.35 9.93 24.15
N PRO A 276 -38.66 10.11 23.90
CA PRO A 276 -39.40 9.22 23.02
C PRO A 276 -38.71 9.25 21.64
N ALA A 277 -38.65 8.10 20.98
CA ALA A 277 -37.99 7.97 19.68
C ALA A 277 -38.55 9.02 18.72
N GLU A 278 -37.71 10.00 18.35
CA GLU A 278 -38.11 11.03 17.39
C GLU A 278 -38.48 10.34 16.08
N GLU A 279 -39.70 10.59 15.61
CA GLU A 279 -40.14 10.13 14.30
C GLU A 279 -39.09 10.55 13.28
N GLN A 280 -38.60 9.60 12.47
CA GLN A 280 -37.68 9.91 11.39
C GLN A 280 -38.37 10.90 10.44
N GLN A 281 -38.07 12.20 10.61
CA GLN A 281 -38.48 13.22 9.66
C GLN A 281 -37.75 12.91 8.37
N GLU A 282 -38.45 12.21 7.45
CA GLU A 282 -37.96 11.97 6.10
C GLU A 282 -37.57 13.32 5.49
N ILE A 283 -36.26 13.60 5.43
CA ILE A 283 -35.72 14.80 4.81
C ILE A 283 -36.25 14.77 3.36
N PRO A 284 -37.19 15.66 2.99
CA PRO A 284 -38.03 15.44 1.83
C PRO A 284 -37.13 15.38 0.61
N PRO A 285 -37.12 14.26 -0.15
CA PRO A 285 -35.99 13.90 -1.00
C PRO A 285 -35.70 15.02 -1.97
N VAL A 286 -34.55 15.68 -1.77
CA VAL A 286 -34.10 16.82 -2.57
C VAL A 286 -34.22 16.41 -4.03
N LYS A 287 -35.14 17.04 -4.75
CA LYS A 287 -35.60 16.58 -6.08
C LYS A 287 -34.48 16.73 -7.10
N LYS A 288 -33.54 15.76 -7.09
CA LYS A 288 -32.37 15.67 -7.98
C LYS A 288 -32.88 15.81 -9.41
N LYS A 289 -32.62 16.98 -10.01
CA LYS A 289 -33.10 17.33 -11.35
C LYS A 289 -32.57 16.25 -12.29
N LYS A 290 -33.47 15.55 -13.01
CA LYS A 290 -33.08 14.45 -13.90
C LYS A 290 -31.98 14.96 -14.86
N PRO A 291 -30.81 14.28 -14.93
CA PRO A 291 -29.67 14.82 -15.66
C PRO A 291 -30.00 14.99 -17.14
N LYS A 292 -29.53 16.10 -17.72
CA LYS A 292 -29.85 16.54 -19.08
C LYS A 292 -28.95 15.82 -20.10
N LEU A 293 -29.08 14.51 -20.21
CA LEU A 293 -28.23 13.63 -21.03
C LEU A 293 -28.41 13.77 -22.56
N LEU A 294 -29.16 14.77 -23.05
CA LEU A 294 -29.49 14.93 -24.48
C LEU A 294 -29.20 16.37 -24.92
N ASN A 295 -28.38 16.53 -25.97
CA ASN A 295 -28.12 17.84 -26.58
C ASN A 295 -29.29 18.29 -27.48
N LYS A 296 -29.07 19.25 -28.40
CA LYS A 296 -30.12 19.69 -29.34
C LYS A 296 -30.49 18.59 -30.34
N PHE A 297 -29.50 17.88 -30.85
CA PHE A 297 -29.66 16.81 -31.84
C PHE A 297 -30.25 15.53 -31.22
N ASP A 298 -29.70 15.07 -30.10
CA ASP A 298 -30.13 13.82 -29.43
C ASP A 298 -31.62 13.82 -29.05
N LYS A 299 -32.23 14.99 -28.88
CA LYS A 299 -33.68 15.13 -28.63
C LYS A 299 -34.54 14.74 -29.83
N THR A 300 -34.02 14.90 -31.06
CA THR A 300 -34.74 14.53 -32.29
C THR A 300 -34.76 13.01 -32.48
N ILE A 301 -33.63 12.34 -32.20
CA ILE A 301 -33.46 10.89 -32.29
C ILE A 301 -33.81 10.15 -30.99
N LYS A 302 -34.47 10.83 -30.03
CA LYS A 302 -34.72 10.31 -28.68
C LYS A 302 -35.44 8.96 -28.67
N ALA A 303 -36.37 8.73 -29.59
CA ALA A 303 -37.10 7.46 -29.68
C ALA A 303 -36.17 6.28 -30.02
N GLU A 304 -35.17 6.48 -30.86
CA GLU A 304 -34.18 5.45 -31.20
C GLU A 304 -33.23 5.18 -30.00
N LEU A 305 -32.76 6.25 -29.36
CA LEU A 305 -31.90 6.18 -28.16
C LEU A 305 -32.59 5.47 -26.98
N ASP A 306 -33.86 5.80 -26.72
CA ASP A 306 -34.66 5.17 -25.66
C ASP A 306 -34.95 3.69 -25.97
N ALA A 307 -35.06 3.30 -27.25
CA ALA A 307 -35.25 1.91 -27.64
C ALA A 307 -33.99 1.06 -27.38
N ALA A 308 -32.81 1.56 -27.73
CA ALA A 308 -31.54 0.88 -27.46
C ALA A 308 -31.26 0.79 -25.94
N GLU A 309 -31.49 1.86 -25.17
CA GLU A 309 -31.37 1.84 -23.70
C GLU A 309 -32.38 0.86 -23.05
N LYS A 310 -33.56 0.65 -23.66
CA LYS A 310 -34.55 -0.33 -23.21
C LYS A 310 -34.12 -1.77 -23.48
N LEU A 311 -33.30 -2.05 -24.50
CA LEU A 311 -32.67 -3.36 -24.70
C LEU A 311 -31.61 -3.61 -23.62
N ARG A 312 -30.73 -2.63 -23.37
CA ARG A 312 -29.69 -2.68 -22.33
C ARG A 312 -30.31 -3.00 -20.95
N LYS A 313 -31.33 -2.23 -20.55
CA LYS A 313 -32.08 -2.42 -19.30
C LYS A 313 -32.93 -3.69 -19.20
N ARG A 314 -33.04 -4.47 -20.28
CA ARG A 314 -33.67 -5.80 -20.30
C ARG A 314 -32.65 -6.94 -20.22
N GLY A 315 -31.36 -6.66 -20.00
CA GLY A 315 -30.29 -7.65 -20.03
C GLY A 315 -29.93 -8.16 -21.44
N LYS A 316 -30.59 -7.64 -22.49
CA LYS A 316 -30.31 -7.90 -23.91
C LYS A 316 -29.10 -7.09 -24.37
N ILE A 317 -27.97 -7.25 -23.68
CA ILE A 317 -26.76 -6.44 -23.84
C ILE A 317 -26.22 -6.51 -25.27
N GLU A 318 -26.17 -7.70 -25.87
CA GLU A 318 -25.59 -7.89 -27.21
C GLU A 318 -26.47 -7.28 -28.33
N GLU A 319 -27.80 -7.34 -28.20
CA GLU A 319 -28.72 -6.58 -29.05
C GLU A 319 -28.56 -5.06 -28.85
N ALA A 320 -28.27 -4.62 -27.62
CA ALA A 320 -28.09 -3.22 -27.28
C ALA A 320 -26.73 -2.66 -27.75
N VAL A 321 -25.65 -3.45 -27.74
CA VAL A 321 -24.37 -3.10 -28.39
C VAL A 321 -24.63 -2.82 -29.86
N ASN A 322 -25.19 -3.80 -30.59
CA ASN A 322 -25.46 -3.66 -32.02
C ASN A 322 -26.35 -2.45 -32.34
N ALA A 323 -27.39 -2.21 -31.53
CA ALA A 323 -28.28 -1.05 -31.68
C ALA A 323 -27.56 0.28 -31.45
N PHE A 324 -26.70 0.41 -30.43
CA PHE A 324 -25.93 1.63 -30.20
C PHE A 324 -24.79 1.81 -31.21
N GLU A 325 -24.16 0.73 -31.69
CA GLU A 325 -23.17 0.79 -32.77
C GLU A 325 -23.80 1.26 -34.10
N GLU A 326 -25.00 0.76 -34.45
CA GLU A 326 -25.72 1.28 -35.60
C GLU A 326 -26.15 2.75 -35.42
N LEU A 327 -26.57 3.16 -34.22
CA LEU A 327 -26.86 4.57 -33.94
C LEU A 327 -25.61 5.45 -34.01
N VAL A 328 -24.44 4.96 -33.60
CA VAL A 328 -23.16 5.66 -33.76
C VAL A 328 -22.73 5.71 -35.23
N ARG A 329 -22.97 4.66 -36.02
CA ARG A 329 -22.71 4.63 -37.47
C ARG A 329 -23.62 5.61 -38.23
N LYS A 330 -24.89 5.69 -37.83
CA LYS A 330 -25.93 6.55 -38.43
C LYS A 330 -25.79 8.01 -37.99
N TYR A 331 -25.36 8.24 -36.75
CA TYR A 331 -25.23 9.55 -36.12
C TYR A 331 -23.87 9.72 -35.39
N PRO A 332 -22.73 9.82 -36.11
CA PRO A 332 -21.39 9.79 -35.50
C PRO A 332 -21.11 10.89 -34.46
N GLN A 333 -21.85 12.00 -34.52
CA GLN A 333 -21.74 13.12 -33.60
C GLN A 333 -22.69 13.06 -32.39
N SER A 334 -23.52 12.02 -32.22
CA SER A 334 -24.44 11.90 -31.08
C SER A 334 -23.71 11.48 -29.79
N PRO A 335 -23.59 12.35 -28.77
CA PRO A 335 -22.94 11.99 -27.52
C PRO A 335 -23.71 10.92 -26.75
N ARG A 336 -25.06 10.96 -26.79
CA ARG A 336 -25.85 9.94 -26.10
C ARG A 336 -25.78 8.56 -26.77
N ALA A 337 -25.61 8.48 -28.09
CA ALA A 337 -25.38 7.20 -28.77
C ALA A 337 -24.02 6.61 -28.39
N ARG A 338 -22.94 7.41 -28.47
CA ARG A 338 -21.58 6.96 -28.11
C ARG A 338 -21.49 6.54 -26.63
N TYR A 339 -22.15 7.28 -25.73
CA TYR A 339 -22.25 6.90 -24.31
C TYR A 339 -23.08 5.62 -24.09
N GLY A 340 -24.12 5.40 -24.90
CA GLY A 340 -24.90 4.15 -24.88
C GLY A 340 -24.06 2.94 -25.28
N LYS A 341 -23.24 3.08 -26.33
CA LYS A 341 -22.25 2.07 -26.72
C LYS A 341 -21.28 1.77 -25.55
N ALA A 342 -20.69 2.80 -24.96
CA ALA A 342 -19.77 2.64 -23.83
C ALA A 342 -20.41 1.91 -22.63
N GLN A 343 -21.67 2.25 -22.27
CA GLN A 343 -22.40 1.54 -21.23
C GLN A 343 -22.66 0.07 -21.59
N CYS A 344 -23.04 -0.24 -22.83
CA CYS A 344 -23.22 -1.63 -23.26
C CYS A 344 -21.90 -2.42 -23.30
N GLU A 345 -20.77 -1.78 -23.58
CA GLU A 345 -19.45 -2.41 -23.51
C GLU A 345 -19.00 -2.65 -22.05
N ASP A 346 -19.30 -1.73 -21.13
CA ASP A 346 -19.08 -1.91 -19.68
C ASP A 346 -19.93 -3.07 -19.13
N ASP A 347 -21.24 -3.06 -19.41
CA ASP A 347 -22.16 -4.16 -19.06
C ASP A 347 -21.70 -5.51 -19.66
N LEU A 348 -21.18 -5.51 -20.91
CA LEU A 348 -20.68 -6.70 -21.58
C LEU A 348 -19.34 -7.18 -20.99
N ALA A 349 -18.48 -6.26 -20.55
CA ALA A 349 -17.22 -6.56 -19.90
C ALA A 349 -17.47 -7.20 -18.52
N GLU A 350 -18.45 -6.71 -17.75
CA GLU A 350 -18.88 -7.34 -16.50
C GLU A 350 -19.51 -8.73 -16.78
N LYS A 351 -20.40 -8.86 -17.77
CA LYS A 351 -21.00 -10.17 -18.19
C LYS A 351 -19.95 -11.19 -18.62
N ARG A 352 -18.94 -10.78 -19.40
CA ARG A 352 -17.88 -11.66 -19.93
C ARG A 352 -16.63 -11.74 -19.06
N ARG A 353 -16.58 -11.00 -17.95
CA ARG A 353 -15.40 -10.81 -17.07
C ARG A 353 -14.11 -10.51 -17.85
N SER A 354 -14.19 -9.60 -18.83
CA SER A 354 -13.14 -9.40 -19.84
C SER A 354 -12.55 -8.00 -19.84
N ASN A 355 -11.28 -7.89 -19.44
CA ASN A 355 -10.53 -6.64 -19.37
C ASN A 355 -10.31 -5.99 -20.76
N GLU A 356 -10.29 -6.79 -21.83
CA GLU A 356 -10.22 -6.29 -23.21
C GLU A 356 -11.49 -5.51 -23.59
N VAL A 357 -12.67 -6.07 -23.28
CA VAL A 357 -13.95 -5.36 -23.50
C VAL A 357 -14.00 -4.10 -22.64
N LEU A 358 -13.46 -4.15 -21.42
CA LEU A 358 -13.43 -2.98 -20.52
C LEU A 358 -12.49 -1.87 -21.00
N ARG A 359 -11.33 -2.20 -21.60
CA ARG A 359 -10.45 -1.20 -22.23
C ARG A 359 -11.18 -0.45 -23.35
N ARG A 360 -11.91 -1.16 -24.22
CA ARG A 360 -12.73 -0.54 -25.29
C ARG A 360 -13.88 0.33 -24.74
N ALA A 361 -14.47 -0.02 -23.59
CA ALA A 361 -15.42 0.85 -22.90
C ALA A 361 -14.77 2.14 -22.38
N ILE A 362 -13.57 2.05 -21.76
CA ILE A 362 -12.78 3.20 -21.26
C ILE A 362 -12.38 4.16 -22.39
N GLU A 363 -12.12 3.63 -23.58
CA GLU A 363 -11.88 4.41 -24.80
C GLU A 363 -13.18 5.07 -25.27
N THR A 364 -14.27 4.32 -25.40
CA THR A 364 -15.56 4.88 -25.85
C THR A 364 -16.10 5.96 -24.89
N TYR A 365 -15.84 5.86 -23.58
CA TYR A 365 -16.13 6.93 -22.61
C TYR A 365 -15.26 8.20 -22.78
N GLN A 366 -14.05 8.09 -23.33
CA GLN A 366 -13.22 9.24 -23.72
C GLN A 366 -13.73 9.89 -25.01
N GLU A 367 -14.17 9.09 -25.98
CA GLU A 367 -14.73 9.61 -27.25
C GLU A 367 -15.96 10.47 -27.02
N VAL A 368 -16.86 10.06 -26.11
CA VAL A 368 -17.99 10.89 -25.64
C VAL A 368 -17.52 12.27 -25.18
N ALA A 369 -16.34 12.34 -24.54
CA ALA A 369 -15.74 13.58 -24.04
C ALA A 369 -14.88 14.34 -25.08
N ALA A 370 -14.91 13.91 -26.35
CA ALA A 370 -14.29 14.57 -27.50
C ALA A 370 -15.30 15.00 -28.58
N LEU A 371 -16.58 14.64 -28.44
CA LEU A 371 -17.66 15.02 -29.36
C LEU A 371 -18.09 16.49 -29.20
N PRO A 372 -18.75 17.10 -30.21
CA PRO A 372 -19.32 18.44 -30.11
C PRO A 372 -20.64 18.46 -29.30
N ASP A 373 -21.01 19.64 -28.77
CA ASP A 373 -22.29 19.91 -28.09
C ASP A 373 -22.67 18.88 -27.00
N VAL A 374 -21.69 18.35 -26.26
CA VAL A 374 -21.94 17.35 -25.19
C VAL A 374 -22.54 18.03 -23.96
N PRO A 375 -23.66 17.52 -23.40
CA PRO A 375 -24.23 18.08 -22.18
C PRO A 375 -23.31 17.88 -20.96
N ALA A 376 -23.20 18.89 -20.10
CA ALA A 376 -22.37 18.88 -18.90
C ALA A 376 -22.59 17.63 -18.01
N ASP A 377 -23.85 17.25 -17.76
CA ASP A 377 -24.20 16.07 -16.96
C ASP A 377 -23.70 14.76 -17.59
N LEU A 378 -23.69 14.68 -18.93
CA LEU A 378 -23.23 13.51 -19.68
C LEU A 378 -21.69 13.45 -19.72
N MET A 379 -21.03 14.59 -19.93
CA MET A 379 -19.57 14.74 -19.85
C MET A 379 -19.04 14.26 -18.50
N LYS A 380 -19.69 14.70 -17.41
CA LYS A 380 -19.36 14.33 -16.03
C LYS A 380 -19.52 12.83 -15.79
N LEU A 381 -20.66 12.24 -16.15
CA LEU A 381 -20.91 10.80 -16.00
C LEU A 381 -19.94 9.95 -16.82
N SER A 382 -19.66 10.35 -18.07
CA SER A 382 -18.74 9.63 -18.96
C SER A 382 -17.32 9.59 -18.41
N LEU A 383 -16.78 10.74 -18.00
CA LEU A 383 -15.42 10.80 -17.46
C LEU A 383 -15.33 10.21 -16.05
N LYS A 384 -16.33 10.35 -15.18
CA LYS A 384 -16.29 9.72 -13.84
C LYS A 384 -16.29 8.20 -13.97
N ARG A 385 -17.21 7.62 -14.78
CA ARG A 385 -17.23 6.18 -15.03
C ARG A 385 -15.94 5.69 -15.71
N ARG A 386 -15.38 6.46 -16.66
CA ARG A 386 -14.04 6.17 -17.21
C ARG A 386 -12.99 6.03 -16.11
N SER A 387 -12.95 6.96 -15.16
CA SER A 387 -12.01 6.93 -14.05
C SER A 387 -12.21 5.71 -13.15
N GLU A 388 -13.45 5.41 -12.75
CA GLU A 388 -13.80 4.20 -11.96
C GLU A 388 -13.29 2.91 -12.63
N ARG A 389 -13.45 2.81 -13.96
CA ARG A 389 -13.02 1.64 -14.74
C ARG A 389 -11.51 1.60 -14.97
N GLN A 390 -10.85 2.75 -15.07
CA GLN A 390 -9.39 2.83 -15.08
C GLN A 390 -8.80 2.37 -13.74
N GLN A 391 -9.36 2.80 -12.60
CA GLN A 391 -8.94 2.33 -11.27
C GLN A 391 -9.15 0.82 -11.10
N PHE A 392 -10.29 0.29 -11.56
CA PHE A 392 -10.58 -1.15 -11.53
C PHE A 392 -9.56 -2.00 -12.30
N LEU A 393 -9.00 -1.48 -13.41
CA LEU A 393 -7.91 -2.14 -14.15
C LEU A 393 -6.50 -1.84 -13.58
N GLY A 394 -6.38 -1.14 -12.46
CA GLY A 394 -5.09 -0.72 -11.88
C GLY A 394 -4.41 0.44 -12.63
N HIS A 395 -5.07 1.06 -13.61
CA HIS A 395 -4.51 2.15 -14.43
C HIS A 395 -4.53 3.50 -13.67
N MET A 396 -3.99 3.55 -12.46
CA MET A 396 -4.15 4.67 -11.50
C MET A 396 -3.70 6.03 -12.07
N ARG A 397 -2.52 6.09 -12.72
CA ARG A 397 -2.03 7.30 -13.42
C ARG A 397 -3.00 7.75 -14.53
N GLY A 398 -3.62 6.81 -15.25
CA GLY A 398 -4.62 7.11 -16.28
C GLY A 398 -5.93 7.62 -15.71
N SER A 399 -6.34 7.13 -14.54
CA SER A 399 -7.46 7.65 -13.75
C SER A 399 -7.18 9.08 -13.29
N LEU A 400 -5.99 9.35 -12.73
CA LEU A 400 -5.61 10.67 -12.24
C LEU A 400 -5.71 11.75 -13.33
N LEU A 401 -5.24 11.46 -14.55
CA LEU A 401 -5.39 12.37 -15.70
C LEU A 401 -6.87 12.63 -16.07
N THR A 402 -7.74 11.62 -15.93
CA THR A 402 -9.20 11.78 -16.12
C THR A 402 -9.82 12.66 -15.02
N LEU A 403 -9.38 12.50 -13.77
CA LEU A 403 -9.86 13.27 -12.61
C LEU A 403 -9.40 14.73 -12.65
N GLN A 404 -8.14 14.98 -13.04
CA GLN A 404 -7.63 16.33 -13.28
C GLN A 404 -8.44 17.05 -14.38
N LYS A 405 -8.75 16.36 -15.49
CA LYS A 405 -9.63 16.90 -16.55
C LYS A 405 -11.05 17.17 -16.04
N LEU A 406 -11.60 16.30 -15.18
CA LEU A 406 -12.91 16.50 -14.55
C LEU A 406 -12.94 17.75 -13.65
N ALA A 407 -11.96 17.92 -12.77
CA ALA A 407 -11.87 19.07 -11.88
C ALA A 407 -11.69 20.38 -12.65
N GLN A 408 -10.89 20.37 -13.74
CA GLN A 408 -10.73 21.53 -14.64
C GLN A 408 -12.03 21.90 -15.38
N LEU A 409 -12.86 20.92 -15.76
CA LEU A 409 -14.14 21.14 -16.45
C LEU A 409 -15.27 21.54 -15.49
N PHE A 410 -15.14 21.24 -14.20
CA PHE A 410 -16.16 21.43 -13.17
C PHE A 410 -15.54 21.93 -11.85
N PRO A 411 -14.92 23.13 -11.82
CA PRO A 411 -14.15 23.61 -10.67
C PRO A 411 -14.98 23.81 -9.38
N ASP A 412 -16.28 24.05 -9.53
CA ASP A 412 -17.23 24.24 -8.43
C ASP A 412 -17.77 22.91 -7.83
N ASP A 413 -17.33 21.75 -8.33
CA ASP A 413 -17.83 20.45 -7.87
C ASP A 413 -16.88 19.81 -6.84
N THR A 414 -17.19 20.01 -5.56
CA THR A 414 -16.47 19.43 -4.43
C THR A 414 -16.34 17.90 -4.52
N SER A 415 -17.34 17.18 -5.06
CA SER A 415 -17.26 15.72 -5.19
C SER A 415 -16.16 15.30 -6.17
N LEU A 416 -15.91 16.09 -7.23
CA LEU A 416 -14.86 15.80 -8.21
C LEU A 416 -13.47 16.19 -7.68
N LYS A 417 -13.37 17.19 -6.80
CA LYS A 417 -12.14 17.44 -6.02
C LYS A 417 -11.86 16.29 -5.04
N ASN A 418 -12.87 15.82 -4.33
CA ASN A 418 -12.77 14.67 -3.43
C ASN A 418 -12.36 13.38 -4.18
N ASP A 419 -12.94 13.10 -5.35
CA ASP A 419 -12.50 12.00 -6.23
C ASP A 419 -11.03 12.17 -6.67
N LEU A 420 -10.60 13.40 -7.01
CA LEU A 420 -9.24 13.73 -7.40
C LEU A 420 -8.23 13.50 -6.26
N GLY A 421 -8.59 13.83 -5.02
CA GLY A 421 -7.78 13.53 -3.84
C GLY A 421 -7.53 12.02 -3.67
N VAL A 422 -8.57 11.19 -3.86
CA VAL A 422 -8.42 9.72 -3.89
C VAL A 422 -7.52 9.29 -5.06
N GLY A 423 -7.63 9.94 -6.22
CA GLY A 423 -6.77 9.71 -7.38
C GLY A 423 -5.28 9.92 -7.11
N TYR A 424 -4.92 10.89 -6.25
CA TYR A 424 -3.55 11.11 -5.79
C TYR A 424 -3.12 10.06 -4.74
N LEU A 425 -3.98 9.74 -3.76
CA LEU A 425 -3.71 8.70 -2.77
C LEU A 425 -3.46 7.32 -3.41
N LEU A 426 -4.19 6.97 -4.46
CA LEU A 426 -4.02 5.72 -5.22
C LEU A 426 -2.70 5.63 -6.02
N ILE A 427 -1.91 6.71 -6.09
CA ILE A 427 -0.53 6.68 -6.63
C ILE A 427 0.54 6.97 -5.57
N GLY A 428 0.16 7.08 -4.29
CA GLY A 428 1.07 7.42 -3.18
C GLY A 428 1.39 8.92 -3.05
N ASP A 429 0.76 9.80 -3.83
CA ASP A 429 1.00 11.24 -3.83
C ASP A 429 0.23 11.94 -2.70
N ASN A 430 0.68 11.69 -1.46
CA ASN A 430 0.06 12.22 -0.25
C ASN A 430 0.07 13.76 -0.21
N ASP A 431 1.09 14.41 -0.78
CA ASP A 431 1.23 15.87 -0.72
C ASP A 431 0.31 16.61 -1.68
N ASN A 432 0.03 16.10 -2.88
CA ASN A 432 -0.99 16.69 -3.74
C ASN A 432 -2.40 16.27 -3.33
N ALA A 433 -2.59 15.07 -2.78
CA ALA A 433 -3.84 14.71 -2.11
C ALA A 433 -4.19 15.69 -0.97
N LYS A 434 -3.20 16.02 -0.12
CA LYS A 434 -3.35 16.96 1.00
C LYS A 434 -3.85 18.33 0.53
N LYS A 435 -3.18 18.93 -0.45
CA LYS A 435 -3.56 20.25 -1.03
C LYS A 435 -4.98 20.25 -1.57
N VAL A 436 -5.42 19.16 -2.21
CA VAL A 436 -6.79 19.04 -2.73
C VAL A 436 -7.82 19.01 -1.60
N TYR A 437 -7.58 18.30 -0.51
CA TYR A 437 -8.49 18.32 0.65
C TYR A 437 -8.40 19.62 1.46
N GLU A 438 -7.24 20.28 1.52
CA GLU A 438 -7.12 21.65 2.05
C GLU A 438 -7.93 22.65 1.22
N GLU A 439 -7.88 22.60 -0.12
CA GLU A 439 -8.75 23.39 -0.99
C GLU A 439 -10.24 23.12 -0.73
N VAL A 440 -10.63 21.86 -0.54
CA VAL A 440 -12.03 21.49 -0.26
C VAL A 440 -12.46 22.03 1.09
N LEU A 441 -11.70 21.79 2.16
CA LEU A 441 -12.06 22.22 3.52
C LEU A 441 -12.06 23.75 3.68
N ASN A 442 -11.27 24.48 2.88
CA ASN A 442 -11.34 25.95 2.83
C ASN A 442 -12.63 26.50 2.20
N VAL A 443 -13.33 25.73 1.34
CA VAL A 443 -14.59 26.14 0.69
C VAL A 443 -15.81 25.52 1.37
N THR A 444 -15.69 24.28 1.83
CA THR A 444 -16.72 23.51 2.53
C THR A 444 -16.13 22.86 3.79
N PRO A 445 -15.97 23.61 4.90
CA PRO A 445 -15.33 23.12 6.14
C PRO A 445 -16.02 21.93 6.82
N ASN A 446 -17.25 21.61 6.41
CA ASN A 446 -18.07 20.52 6.96
C ASN A 446 -18.12 19.28 6.06
N ASP A 447 -17.40 19.23 4.94
CA ASP A 447 -17.36 18.06 4.05
C ASP A 447 -16.68 16.88 4.75
N GLY A 448 -17.47 15.90 5.21
CA GLY A 448 -16.99 14.80 6.04
C GLY A 448 -16.03 13.88 5.30
N PHE A 449 -16.23 13.71 3.99
CA PHE A 449 -15.34 12.93 3.13
C PHE A 449 -13.94 13.55 3.05
N ALA A 450 -13.85 14.86 2.88
CA ALA A 450 -12.57 15.58 2.92
C ALA A 450 -11.93 15.52 4.31
N LYS A 451 -12.72 15.60 5.40
CA LYS A 451 -12.20 15.47 6.77
C LYS A 451 -11.54 14.10 7.00
N VAL A 452 -12.20 12.98 6.68
CA VAL A 452 -11.60 11.65 6.92
C VAL A 452 -10.33 11.42 6.10
N HIS A 453 -10.29 11.88 4.85
CA HIS A 453 -9.10 11.72 4.00
C HIS A 453 -7.96 12.66 4.40
N TYR A 454 -8.25 13.91 4.78
CA TYR A 454 -7.24 14.83 5.32
C TYR A 454 -6.67 14.30 6.65
N GLY A 455 -7.52 13.82 7.56
CA GLY A 455 -7.10 13.16 8.80
C GLY A 455 -6.24 11.91 8.57
N PHE A 456 -6.61 11.06 7.59
CA PHE A 456 -5.78 9.93 7.16
C PHE A 456 -4.38 10.38 6.70
N ILE A 457 -4.28 11.44 5.88
CA ILE A 457 -2.99 11.98 5.42
C ILE A 457 -2.18 12.58 6.59
N LEU A 458 -2.82 13.31 7.51
CA LEU A 458 -2.15 13.81 8.71
C LEU A 458 -1.52 12.67 9.52
N LYS A 459 -2.26 11.56 9.70
CA LYS A 459 -1.74 10.39 10.40
C LYS A 459 -0.59 9.72 9.64
N ALA A 460 -0.67 9.63 8.31
CA ALA A 460 0.43 9.12 7.48
C ALA A 460 1.69 10.02 7.57
N GLN A 461 1.53 11.32 7.70
CA GLN A 461 2.60 12.30 8.01
C GLN A 461 3.03 12.30 9.49
N ASN A 462 2.67 11.27 10.27
CA ASN A 462 2.92 11.11 11.70
C ASN A 462 2.39 12.25 12.60
N ARG A 463 1.47 13.11 12.09
CA ARG A 463 0.82 14.19 12.84
C ARG A 463 -0.37 13.64 13.63
N ILE A 464 -0.08 12.70 14.53
CA ILE A 464 -1.07 11.81 15.16
C ILE A 464 -2.16 12.61 15.89
N ALA A 465 -1.81 13.50 16.82
CA ALA A 465 -2.78 14.26 17.60
C ALA A 465 -3.70 15.15 16.72
N GLU A 466 -3.15 15.70 15.64
CA GLU A 466 -3.91 16.54 14.69
C GLU A 466 -4.84 15.72 13.79
N SER A 467 -4.53 14.45 13.53
CA SER A 467 -5.39 13.56 12.71
C SER A 467 -6.71 13.20 13.38
N ILE A 468 -6.72 13.09 14.71
CA ILE A 468 -7.84 12.59 15.52
C ILE A 468 -9.14 13.39 15.32
N PRO A 469 -9.17 14.75 15.43
CA PRO A 469 -10.41 15.50 15.23
C PRO A 469 -10.96 15.38 13.81
N TYR A 470 -10.12 15.43 12.77
CA TYR A 470 -10.58 15.30 11.38
C TYR A 470 -11.12 13.90 11.08
N LEU A 471 -10.46 12.84 11.55
CA LEU A 471 -10.97 11.47 11.43
C LEU A 471 -12.29 11.30 12.20
N LYS A 472 -12.37 11.80 13.43
CA LYS A 472 -13.58 11.72 14.28
C LYS A 472 -14.76 12.47 13.66
N GLU A 473 -14.63 13.78 13.44
CA GLU A 473 -15.69 14.62 12.87
C GLU A 473 -16.11 14.14 11.48
N GLY A 474 -15.15 13.63 10.69
CA GLY A 474 -15.43 13.04 9.38
C GLY A 474 -16.31 11.80 9.47
N ILE A 475 -16.01 10.85 10.37
CA ILE A 475 -16.85 9.66 10.59
C ILE A 475 -18.21 10.03 11.22
N GLU A 476 -18.23 10.99 12.16
CA GLU A 476 -19.44 11.47 12.83
C GLU A 476 -20.42 12.21 11.90
N SER A 477 -19.94 12.75 10.77
CA SER A 477 -20.79 13.40 9.76
C SER A 477 -21.82 12.47 9.11
N GLY A 478 -21.50 11.18 8.97
CA GLY A 478 -22.28 10.23 8.16
C GLY A 478 -22.26 10.50 6.65
N ASP A 479 -21.39 11.38 6.13
CA ASP A 479 -21.32 11.68 4.70
C ASP A 479 -20.97 10.44 3.84
N PRO A 480 -21.47 10.34 2.58
CA PRO A 480 -21.21 9.17 1.74
C PRO A 480 -19.72 8.90 1.50
N GLY A 481 -19.22 7.79 2.03
CA GLY A 481 -17.82 7.38 1.94
C GLY A 481 -16.97 7.66 3.18
N THR A 482 -17.55 8.18 4.27
CA THR A 482 -16.86 8.26 5.58
C THR A 482 -16.99 7.00 6.42
N ASP A 483 -18.02 6.19 6.16
CA ASP A 483 -18.25 4.90 6.80
C ASP A 483 -17.38 3.79 6.17
N ASP A 484 -16.08 3.84 6.46
CA ASP A 484 -15.06 2.92 5.92
C ASP A 484 -14.10 2.48 7.03
N GLY A 485 -13.87 1.17 7.13
CA GLY A 485 -13.02 0.54 8.15
C GLY A 485 -11.61 1.11 8.26
N ARG A 486 -11.05 1.69 7.18
CA ARG A 486 -9.74 2.37 7.20
C ARG A 486 -9.73 3.56 8.16
N PHE A 487 -10.80 4.36 8.19
CA PHE A 487 -10.88 5.54 9.05
C PHE A 487 -11.12 5.15 10.51
N TYR A 488 -11.96 4.14 10.76
CA TYR A 488 -12.12 3.55 12.10
C TYR A 488 -10.80 2.99 12.65
N PHE A 489 -10.05 2.26 11.82
CA PHE A 489 -8.79 1.64 12.19
C PHE A 489 -7.75 2.71 12.56
N HIS A 490 -7.58 3.70 11.67
CA HIS A 490 -6.60 4.75 11.88
C HIS A 490 -6.97 5.75 12.98
N LEU A 491 -8.27 5.98 13.25
CA LEU A 491 -8.72 6.78 14.39
C LEU A 491 -8.40 6.08 15.72
N GLY A 492 -8.66 4.78 15.83
CA GLY A 492 -8.35 4.00 17.02
C GLY A 492 -6.84 3.90 17.28
N ASP A 493 -6.03 3.62 16.25
CA ASP A 493 -4.56 3.58 16.32
C ASP A 493 -3.99 4.96 16.72
N ALA A 494 -4.49 6.04 16.10
CA ALA A 494 -4.10 7.40 16.49
C ALA A 494 -4.46 7.72 17.96
N MET A 495 -5.63 7.28 18.43
CA MET A 495 -6.03 7.42 19.84
C MET A 495 -5.15 6.58 20.79
N GLN A 496 -4.79 5.33 20.43
CA GLN A 496 -3.91 4.48 21.24
C GLN A 496 -2.52 5.12 21.41
N ARG A 497 -1.92 5.64 20.34
CA ARG A 497 -0.61 6.31 20.35
C ARG A 497 -0.55 7.57 21.21
N VAL A 498 -1.68 8.25 21.44
CA VAL A 498 -1.78 9.40 22.38
C VAL A 498 -2.33 8.99 23.76
N GLY A 499 -2.39 7.68 24.05
CA GLY A 499 -2.87 7.14 25.33
C GLY A 499 -4.39 7.22 25.55
N ASN A 500 -5.16 7.73 24.59
CA ASN A 500 -6.60 7.95 24.72
C ASN A 500 -7.37 6.62 24.70
N LYS A 501 -7.96 6.27 25.84
CA LYS A 501 -8.73 5.03 26.06
C LYS A 501 -10.04 4.97 25.26
N GLU A 502 -10.50 6.06 24.65
CA GLU A 502 -11.66 6.05 23.76
C GLU A 502 -11.45 5.25 22.46
N ALA A 503 -10.21 4.91 22.09
CA ALA A 503 -9.90 4.10 20.91
C ALA A 503 -10.79 2.84 20.76
N TYR A 504 -11.00 2.13 21.87
CA TYR A 504 -11.79 0.90 21.91
C TYR A 504 -13.29 1.14 21.66
N LYS A 505 -13.82 2.35 21.92
CA LYS A 505 -15.19 2.73 21.53
C LYS A 505 -15.32 2.79 20.00
N TRP A 506 -14.28 3.25 19.31
CA TRP A 506 -14.23 3.32 17.84
C TRP A 506 -14.03 1.96 17.19
N TYR A 507 -13.24 1.08 17.80
CA TYR A 507 -13.15 -0.32 17.37
C TYR A 507 -14.46 -1.09 17.56
N GLU A 508 -15.14 -0.91 18.70
CA GLU A 508 -16.47 -1.46 18.95
C GLU A 508 -17.53 -0.94 17.97
N LEU A 509 -17.50 0.36 17.64
CA LEU A 509 -18.38 0.94 16.61
C LEU A 509 -18.07 0.41 15.20
N GLY A 510 -16.78 0.29 14.85
CA GLY A 510 -16.35 -0.28 13.57
C GLY A 510 -16.77 -1.74 13.40
N HIS A 511 -16.64 -2.55 14.46
CA HIS A 511 -17.14 -3.92 14.51
C HIS A 511 -18.67 -3.97 14.33
N LYS A 512 -19.42 -3.13 15.07
CA LYS A 512 -20.89 -3.02 14.95
C LYS A 512 -21.39 -2.58 13.58
N ARG A 513 -20.57 -1.86 12.79
CA ARG A 513 -20.85 -1.54 11.39
C ARG A 513 -20.36 -2.58 10.38
N GLY A 514 -19.74 -3.67 10.84
CA GLY A 514 -19.25 -4.77 10.01
C GLY A 514 -17.87 -4.54 9.39
N HIS A 515 -17.13 -3.50 9.79
CA HIS A 515 -15.78 -3.20 9.27
C HIS A 515 -14.70 -4.12 9.85
N PHE A 516 -14.89 -4.65 11.05
CA PHE A 516 -13.94 -5.53 11.75
C PHE A 516 -14.59 -6.85 12.17
N ALA A 517 -13.82 -7.93 12.13
CA ALA A 517 -14.28 -9.25 12.58
C ALA A 517 -14.55 -9.27 14.10
N SER A 518 -13.75 -8.54 14.88
CA SER A 518 -14.02 -8.22 16.29
C SER A 518 -13.28 -6.94 16.69
N VAL A 519 -13.45 -6.48 17.93
CA VAL A 519 -12.68 -5.37 18.53
C VAL A 519 -11.16 -5.65 18.50
N TRP A 520 -10.77 -6.92 18.60
CA TRP A 520 -9.37 -7.34 18.60
C TRP A 520 -8.83 -7.65 17.20
N GLN A 521 -9.65 -8.25 16.32
CA GLN A 521 -9.27 -8.66 14.97
C GLN A 521 -9.74 -7.65 13.93
N ARG A 522 -8.84 -6.74 13.54
CA ARG A 522 -9.16 -5.50 12.81
C ARG A 522 -8.52 -5.40 11.42
N SER A 523 -7.96 -6.50 10.92
CA SER A 523 -7.54 -6.63 9.52
C SER A 523 -8.69 -6.31 8.54
N LEU A 524 -8.35 -5.77 7.37
CA LEU A 524 -9.35 -5.29 6.39
C LEU A 524 -9.48 -6.21 5.17
N TYR A 525 -8.44 -6.97 4.81
CA TYR A 525 -8.42 -7.79 3.60
C TYR A 525 -8.73 -9.27 3.89
N ASN A 526 -9.93 -9.55 4.39
CA ASN A 526 -10.25 -10.84 5.02
C ASN A 526 -10.88 -11.89 4.09
N VAL A 527 -10.85 -13.14 4.53
CA VAL A 527 -11.79 -14.19 4.11
C VAL A 527 -12.67 -14.54 5.32
N ASN A 528 -13.99 -14.46 5.12
CA ASN A 528 -14.96 -14.70 6.19
C ASN A 528 -15.09 -16.21 6.48
N GLY A 529 -15.31 -16.56 7.74
CA GLY A 529 -15.52 -17.95 8.18
C GLY A 529 -14.25 -18.74 8.49
N LEU A 530 -13.06 -18.14 8.38
CA LEU A 530 -11.82 -18.72 8.93
C LEU A 530 -11.86 -18.68 10.47
N LYS A 531 -11.41 -19.77 11.11
CA LYS A 531 -11.21 -19.87 12.57
C LYS A 531 -10.30 -18.75 13.05
N ALA A 532 -10.80 -17.95 13.99
CA ALA A 532 -10.10 -16.78 14.54
C ALA A 532 -9.79 -16.99 16.03
N GLN A 533 -8.50 -17.01 16.38
CA GLN A 533 -7.99 -17.02 17.75
C GLN A 533 -6.58 -16.40 17.77
N PRO A 534 -6.17 -15.71 18.85
CA PRO A 534 -4.91 -14.97 18.88
C PRO A 534 -3.68 -15.89 18.81
N TRP A 535 -3.67 -16.99 19.56
CA TRP A 535 -2.55 -17.93 19.63
C TRP A 535 -2.90 -19.31 19.09
N TRP A 536 -1.92 -20.00 18.49
CA TRP A 536 -2.11 -21.30 17.84
C TRP A 536 -1.03 -22.28 18.28
N THR A 537 -1.43 -23.54 18.48
CA THR A 537 -0.45 -24.64 18.62
C THR A 537 -0.04 -25.18 17.25
N PRO A 538 1.18 -25.74 17.10
CA PRO A 538 1.61 -26.40 15.85
C PRO A 538 0.61 -27.43 15.33
N LYS A 539 -0.05 -28.18 16.24
CA LYS A 539 -1.05 -29.20 15.91
C LYS A 539 -2.32 -28.61 15.28
N GLU A 540 -2.81 -27.47 15.77
CA GLU A 540 -3.99 -26.81 15.20
C GLU A 540 -3.73 -26.22 13.82
N THR A 541 -2.51 -25.81 13.51
CA THR A 541 -2.14 -25.33 12.16
C THR A 541 -2.01 -26.44 11.12
N GLY A 542 -1.86 -27.70 11.55
CA GLY A 542 -1.52 -28.83 10.68
C GLY A 542 -0.06 -28.84 10.17
N TYR A 543 0.62 -27.68 10.09
CA TYR A 543 1.98 -27.50 9.56
C TYR A 543 3.10 -28.02 10.49
N THR A 544 2.88 -29.18 11.12
CA THR A 544 3.79 -29.74 12.14
C THR A 544 5.17 -30.10 11.59
N GLU A 545 5.31 -30.46 10.31
CA GLU A 545 6.63 -30.73 9.70
C GLU A 545 7.42 -29.44 9.42
N LEU A 546 6.78 -28.33 9.05
CA LEU A 546 7.44 -27.02 8.97
C LEU A 546 7.96 -26.61 10.35
N VAL A 547 7.13 -26.70 11.39
CA VAL A 547 7.55 -26.39 12.77
C VAL A 547 8.68 -27.30 13.23
N LYS A 548 8.60 -28.62 13.02
CA LYS A 548 9.71 -29.55 13.33
C LYS A 548 10.97 -29.22 12.54
N SER A 549 10.86 -28.79 11.28
CA SER A 549 12.00 -28.38 10.45
C SER A 549 12.69 -27.13 11.02
N LEU A 550 11.90 -26.12 11.40
CA LEU A 550 12.38 -24.89 12.04
C LEU A 550 13.04 -25.18 13.40
N GLU A 551 12.39 -25.92 14.30
CA GLU A 551 12.94 -26.25 15.63
C GLU A 551 14.14 -27.22 15.58
N ARG A 552 14.29 -28.05 14.54
CA ARG A 552 15.47 -28.92 14.39
C ARG A 552 16.68 -28.17 13.85
N ASN A 553 16.48 -27.22 12.93
CA ASN A 553 17.54 -26.52 12.22
C ASN A 553 17.81 -25.10 12.78
N TRP A 554 17.22 -24.72 13.91
CA TRP A 554 17.23 -23.35 14.42
C TRP A 554 18.63 -22.72 14.55
N LYS A 555 19.65 -23.51 14.94
CA LYS A 555 21.03 -23.03 15.06
C LYS A 555 21.60 -22.61 13.71
N LEU A 556 21.40 -23.42 12.67
CA LEU A 556 21.80 -23.12 11.30
C LEU A 556 21.09 -21.85 10.79
N ILE A 557 19.79 -21.73 11.05
CA ILE A 557 19.00 -20.54 10.68
C ILE A 557 19.54 -19.29 11.41
N ARG A 558 19.81 -19.40 12.72
CA ARG A 558 20.43 -18.35 13.54
C ARG A 558 21.79 -17.95 13.01
N ASP A 559 22.66 -18.91 12.70
CA ASP A 559 24.06 -18.68 12.38
C ASP A 559 24.21 -18.00 11.01
N GLU A 560 23.36 -18.33 10.02
CA GLU A 560 23.25 -17.53 8.78
C GLU A 560 22.70 -16.12 9.04
N GLY A 561 21.69 -15.97 9.91
CA GLY A 561 21.15 -14.66 10.28
C GLY A 561 22.19 -13.75 10.95
N LEU A 562 22.95 -14.28 11.91
CA LEU A 562 24.06 -13.60 12.57
C LEU A 562 25.18 -13.26 11.59
N ALA A 563 25.50 -14.15 10.66
CA ALA A 563 26.48 -13.86 9.60
C ALA A 563 26.02 -12.75 8.64
N VAL A 564 24.72 -12.43 8.56
CA VAL A 564 24.18 -11.30 7.78
C VAL A 564 24.00 -10.03 8.61
N MET A 565 23.88 -10.14 9.95
CA MET A 565 23.78 -9.00 10.87
C MET A 565 25.04 -8.13 10.97
N ASP A 566 26.19 -8.61 10.48
CA ASP A 566 27.43 -7.81 10.40
C ASP A 566 27.18 -6.54 9.57
N GLU A 567 27.28 -5.37 10.21
CA GLU A 567 26.83 -4.06 9.68
C GLU A 567 27.45 -3.73 8.31
N THR A 568 28.65 -4.26 8.05
CA THR A 568 29.37 -4.14 6.76
C THR A 568 28.58 -4.60 5.54
N LYS A 569 27.50 -5.40 5.72
CA LYS A 569 26.67 -5.94 4.64
C LYS A 569 25.42 -5.12 4.32
N GLY A 570 24.92 -4.28 5.24
CA GLY A 570 23.75 -3.43 5.02
C GLY A 570 22.43 -4.14 4.67
N LEU A 571 22.35 -5.47 4.79
CA LEU A 571 21.19 -6.27 4.34
C LEU A 571 19.99 -6.24 5.31
N PHE A 572 20.19 -5.80 6.56
CA PHE A 572 19.11 -5.53 7.50
C PHE A 572 18.59 -4.10 7.30
N LEU A 573 17.40 -3.99 6.70
CA LEU A 573 16.72 -2.72 6.48
C LEU A 573 15.84 -2.37 7.69
N PRO A 574 15.69 -1.09 8.07
CA PRO A 574 14.72 -0.69 9.10
C PRO A 574 13.28 -1.15 8.77
N GLU A 575 12.44 -1.36 9.79
CA GLU A 575 11.00 -1.53 9.56
C GLU A 575 10.34 -0.16 9.31
N ASP A 576 9.83 0.11 8.11
CA ASP A 576 9.37 1.45 7.70
C ASP A 576 7.85 1.70 7.84
N GLU A 577 7.08 0.74 8.34
CA GLU A 577 5.61 0.83 8.47
C GLU A 577 5.11 1.82 9.57
N ASN A 578 5.99 2.65 10.14
CA ASN A 578 5.70 3.58 11.25
C ASN A 578 4.99 2.90 12.44
N LEU A 579 5.49 1.73 12.84
CA LEU A 579 4.95 0.91 13.94
C LEU A 579 5.71 1.09 15.27
N ARG A 580 6.95 1.59 15.23
CA ARG A 580 7.75 1.89 16.43
C ARG A 580 7.21 3.11 17.19
N GLU A 581 7.31 3.07 18.52
CA GLU A 581 7.35 4.27 19.36
C GLU A 581 8.79 4.81 19.43
N LYS A 582 9.75 3.90 19.67
CA LYS A 582 11.15 4.18 20.04
C LYS A 582 12.01 2.93 19.84
N GLY A 583 13.33 3.10 19.86
CA GLY A 583 14.33 2.04 19.71
C GLY A 583 14.47 1.53 18.28
N ASP A 584 15.36 0.57 18.07
CA ASP A 584 15.76 0.10 16.73
C ASP A 584 15.21 -1.30 16.43
N TRP A 585 14.56 -1.41 15.27
CA TRP A 585 14.02 -2.66 14.73
C TRP A 585 14.25 -2.72 13.23
N SER A 586 15.01 -3.73 12.80
CA SER A 586 15.36 -4.00 11.41
C SER A 586 15.01 -5.42 11.00
N GLN A 587 14.87 -5.63 9.70
CA GLN A 587 14.41 -6.84 9.04
C GLN A 587 15.32 -7.23 7.88
N PHE A 588 15.47 -8.53 7.64
CA PHE A 588 16.18 -9.07 6.47
C PHE A 588 15.30 -10.14 5.80
N THR A 589 14.75 -9.82 4.64
CA THR A 589 13.60 -10.50 4.03
C THR A 589 14.00 -11.42 2.88
N LEU A 590 13.76 -12.72 3.06
CA LEU A 590 14.07 -13.79 2.11
C LEU A 590 12.92 -14.05 1.12
N TRP A 591 11.66 -13.95 1.58
CA TRP A 591 10.46 -13.98 0.74
C TRP A 591 9.49 -12.84 1.09
N GLN A 592 8.83 -12.30 0.07
CA GLN A 592 7.75 -11.33 0.21
C GLN A 592 6.69 -11.59 -0.87
N GLN A 593 5.40 -11.56 -0.52
CA GLN A 593 4.29 -11.83 -1.45
C GLN A 593 4.46 -13.16 -2.22
N GLY A 594 5.04 -14.18 -1.59
CA GLY A 594 5.32 -15.48 -2.20
C GLY A 594 6.36 -15.46 -3.33
N ARG A 595 7.21 -14.42 -3.38
CA ARG A 595 8.37 -14.30 -4.27
C ARG A 595 9.66 -14.41 -3.47
N LYS A 596 10.63 -15.15 -3.99
CA LYS A 596 11.96 -15.32 -3.42
C LYS A 596 12.84 -14.12 -3.75
N ASN A 597 13.59 -13.61 -2.78
CA ASN A 597 14.62 -12.61 -3.00
C ASN A 597 15.97 -13.31 -3.18
N GLU A 598 16.37 -13.57 -4.43
CA GLU A 598 17.59 -14.32 -4.73
C GLU A 598 18.87 -13.62 -4.25
N ASN A 599 18.86 -12.29 -4.08
CA ASN A 599 20.00 -11.57 -3.50
C ASN A 599 20.06 -11.77 -1.97
N ALA A 600 18.92 -11.77 -1.28
CA ALA A 600 18.88 -12.11 0.14
C ALA A 600 19.22 -13.59 0.39
N CYS A 601 18.75 -14.51 -0.46
CA CYS A 601 19.10 -15.93 -0.35
C CYS A 601 20.58 -16.25 -0.60
N LYS A 602 21.40 -15.33 -1.14
CA LYS A 602 22.87 -15.47 -1.12
C LYS A 602 23.47 -15.29 0.28
N GLY A 603 22.78 -14.57 1.17
CA GLY A 603 23.18 -14.37 2.57
C GLY A 603 22.74 -15.49 3.52
N ALA A 604 21.60 -16.15 3.24
CA ALA A 604 21.09 -17.30 4.00
C ALA A 604 20.72 -18.49 3.09
N PRO A 605 21.68 -19.04 2.32
CA PRO A 605 21.41 -20.02 1.27
C PRO A 605 20.86 -21.35 1.80
N ILE A 606 21.32 -21.84 2.95
CA ILE A 606 20.89 -23.12 3.50
C ILE A 606 19.50 -23.00 4.12
N THR A 607 19.20 -21.89 4.78
CA THR A 607 17.85 -21.52 5.24
C THR A 607 16.87 -21.41 4.06
N CYS A 608 17.26 -20.75 2.96
CA CYS A 608 16.42 -20.72 1.77
C CYS A 608 16.18 -22.12 1.18
N SER A 609 17.22 -22.96 1.04
CA SER A 609 17.08 -24.34 0.56
C SER A 609 16.28 -25.25 1.50
N LEU A 610 16.23 -24.95 2.80
CA LEU A 610 15.35 -25.61 3.76
C LEU A 610 13.88 -25.23 3.52
N LEU A 611 13.62 -23.95 3.24
CA LEU A 611 12.27 -23.38 3.06
C LEU A 611 11.64 -23.68 1.70
N ASP A 612 12.43 -23.83 0.64
CA ASP A 612 11.95 -24.21 -0.70
C ASP A 612 11.04 -25.48 -0.70
N LYS A 613 11.13 -26.29 0.36
CA LYS A 613 10.35 -27.53 0.59
C LYS A 613 8.93 -27.29 1.11
N PHE A 614 8.58 -26.07 1.55
CA PHE A 614 7.35 -25.75 2.28
C PHE A 614 6.48 -24.69 1.55
N PRO A 615 5.71 -25.09 0.52
CA PRO A 615 4.88 -24.18 -0.28
C PRO A 615 3.76 -23.49 0.52
N GLU A 616 3.43 -23.96 1.72
CA GLU A 616 2.53 -23.28 2.66
C GLU A 616 3.05 -21.92 3.14
N THR A 617 4.38 -21.71 3.14
CA THR A 617 5.03 -20.43 3.47
C THR A 617 5.69 -19.77 2.27
N THR A 618 6.48 -20.48 1.46
CA THR A 618 7.13 -19.87 0.28
C THR A 618 6.13 -19.46 -0.80
N GLY A 619 4.98 -20.12 -0.86
CA GLY A 619 3.82 -19.73 -1.67
C GLY A 619 2.85 -18.77 -0.98
N CYS A 620 3.15 -18.24 0.21
CA CYS A 620 2.28 -17.34 0.97
C CYS A 620 2.28 -15.93 0.37
N ARG A 621 1.41 -15.70 -0.61
CA ARG A 621 1.32 -14.42 -1.36
C ARG A 621 0.76 -13.24 -0.56
N ARG A 622 0.46 -13.45 0.73
CA ARG A 622 0.04 -12.42 1.70
C ARG A 622 0.98 -12.33 2.91
N GLY A 623 2.13 -12.99 2.83
CA GLY A 623 3.07 -13.15 3.93
C GLY A 623 4.50 -12.83 3.52
N GLN A 624 5.37 -12.85 4.53
CA GLN A 624 6.80 -12.65 4.43
C GLN A 624 7.53 -13.81 5.11
N ILE A 625 8.77 -14.06 4.68
CA ILE A 625 9.74 -14.84 5.45
C ILE A 625 10.93 -13.93 5.68
N LYS A 626 11.19 -13.56 6.94
CA LYS A 626 12.22 -12.58 7.29
C LYS A 626 12.85 -12.81 8.65
N TYR A 627 14.14 -12.53 8.75
CA TYR A 627 14.79 -12.29 10.04
C TYR A 627 14.31 -10.94 10.59
N SER A 628 14.19 -10.83 11.91
CA SER A 628 13.74 -9.63 12.60
C SER A 628 14.58 -9.43 13.87
N VAL A 629 15.41 -8.39 13.86
CA VAL A 629 16.31 -8.01 14.97
C VAL A 629 15.77 -6.77 15.66
N MET A 630 15.74 -6.78 16.99
CA MET A 630 15.19 -5.69 17.79
C MET A 630 16.10 -5.41 18.98
N HIS A 631 16.42 -4.13 19.18
CA HIS A 631 17.45 -3.68 20.12
C HIS A 631 16.86 -3.20 21.46
N PRO A 632 17.67 -3.09 22.53
CA PRO A 632 17.26 -2.55 23.82
C PRO A 632 16.46 -1.24 23.73
N GLY A 633 15.44 -1.10 24.58
CA GLY A 633 14.58 0.08 24.67
C GLY A 633 13.50 0.17 23.58
N THR A 634 13.37 -0.82 22.70
CA THR A 634 12.40 -0.80 21.61
C THR A 634 10.98 -1.10 22.07
N HIS A 635 10.03 -0.31 21.62
CA HIS A 635 8.60 -0.55 21.78
C HIS A 635 7.88 -0.38 20.44
N VAL A 636 7.04 -1.35 20.10
CA VAL A 636 6.19 -1.35 18.90
C VAL A 636 4.74 -1.23 19.34
N TRP A 637 4.06 -0.20 18.84
CA TRP A 637 2.67 0.15 19.18
C TRP A 637 1.69 -1.03 18.99
N PRO A 638 0.53 -1.03 19.68
CA PRO A 638 -0.58 -1.91 19.35
C PRO A 638 -0.98 -1.78 17.87
N HIS A 639 -0.85 -2.86 17.10
CA HIS A 639 -1.16 -2.88 15.66
C HIS A 639 -1.77 -4.22 15.23
N THR A 640 -2.29 -4.28 14.00
CA THR A 640 -2.80 -5.50 13.37
C THR A 640 -2.24 -5.63 11.97
N GLY A 641 -1.90 -6.85 11.55
CA GLY A 641 -1.63 -7.20 10.17
C GLY A 641 -2.83 -6.95 9.25
N PRO A 642 -2.61 -6.80 7.94
CA PRO A 642 -3.65 -6.36 7.01
C PRO A 642 -4.72 -7.41 6.69
N THR A 643 -4.52 -8.68 7.05
CA THR A 643 -5.35 -9.82 6.58
C THR A 643 -5.39 -10.98 7.57
N ASN A 644 -6.56 -11.58 7.78
CA ASN A 644 -6.72 -12.84 8.52
C ASN A 644 -6.32 -14.11 7.72
N CYS A 645 -5.78 -13.93 6.51
CA CYS A 645 -5.48 -15.05 5.60
C CYS A 645 -4.12 -15.70 5.85
N ARG A 646 -3.38 -15.26 6.86
CA ARG A 646 -2.08 -15.81 7.27
C ARG A 646 -2.06 -16.12 8.76
N LEU A 647 -1.18 -17.04 9.16
CA LEU A 647 -0.73 -17.15 10.56
C LEU A 647 0.78 -16.89 10.57
N ARG A 648 1.26 -16.26 11.63
CA ARG A 648 2.65 -15.84 11.80
C ARG A 648 3.37 -16.75 12.78
N MET A 649 4.39 -17.45 12.30
CA MET A 649 5.31 -18.21 13.14
C MET A 649 6.51 -17.34 13.52
N HIS A 650 6.90 -17.34 14.79
CA HIS A 650 8.12 -16.73 15.31
C HIS A 650 9.02 -17.81 15.92
N LEU A 651 10.11 -18.17 15.23
CA LEU A 651 11.18 -19.00 15.77
C LEU A 651 12.17 -18.11 16.55
N GLY A 652 12.44 -18.43 17.81
CA GLY A 652 13.49 -17.74 18.58
C GLY A 652 14.90 -18.15 18.13
N LEU A 653 15.77 -17.18 17.85
CA LEU A 653 17.14 -17.41 17.38
C LEU A 653 18.21 -16.95 18.37
N VAL A 654 18.09 -15.71 18.88
CA VAL A 654 18.88 -15.19 20.00
C VAL A 654 17.92 -14.42 20.90
N ILE A 655 17.63 -14.95 22.09
CA ILE A 655 16.62 -14.41 23.00
C ILE A 655 17.29 -14.04 24.35
N PRO A 656 17.35 -12.75 24.71
CA PRO A 656 17.71 -12.33 26.05
C PRO A 656 16.78 -12.97 27.10
N LYS A 657 17.35 -13.44 28.22
CA LYS A 657 16.62 -14.21 29.25
C LYS A 657 15.35 -13.51 29.77
N GLU A 658 15.37 -12.19 29.82
CA GLU A 658 14.33 -11.33 30.37
C GLU A 658 14.15 -10.09 29.47
N GLY A 659 13.09 -9.30 29.68
CA GLY A 659 12.83 -8.04 28.96
C GLY A 659 12.18 -8.17 27.57
N CYS A 660 12.21 -9.34 26.93
CA CYS A 660 11.62 -9.55 25.61
C CYS A 660 10.24 -10.23 25.68
N LYS A 661 9.17 -9.51 25.32
CA LYS A 661 7.79 -10.04 25.34
C LYS A 661 6.91 -9.55 24.18
N ILE A 662 5.89 -10.33 23.82
CA ILE A 662 4.86 -10.01 22.83
C ILE A 662 3.47 -10.27 23.40
N ARG A 663 2.56 -9.29 23.28
CA ARG A 663 1.13 -9.44 23.53
C ARG A 663 0.42 -9.74 22.22
N CYS A 664 -0.57 -10.63 22.23
CA CYS A 664 -1.57 -10.78 21.18
C CYS A 664 -2.95 -10.90 21.83
N ALA A 665 -3.87 -10.01 21.46
CA ALA A 665 -5.11 -9.71 22.18
C ALA A 665 -4.86 -9.48 23.70
N ASN A 666 -5.38 -10.36 24.55
CA ASN A 666 -5.27 -10.33 26.01
C ASN A 666 -4.12 -11.19 26.58
N GLU A 667 -3.49 -12.04 25.78
CA GLU A 667 -2.43 -12.96 26.21
C GLU A 667 -1.04 -12.41 25.87
N THR A 668 -0.12 -12.43 26.85
CA THR A 668 1.29 -12.03 26.65
C THR A 668 2.21 -13.24 26.81
N LYS A 669 3.19 -13.40 25.90
CA LYS A 669 4.11 -14.53 25.86
C LYS A 669 5.55 -14.06 25.58
N THR A 670 6.51 -14.90 25.96
CA THR A 670 7.95 -14.74 25.70
C THR A 670 8.39 -15.71 24.61
N TRP A 671 9.50 -15.40 23.93
CA TRP A 671 10.15 -16.33 23.01
C TRP A 671 11.10 -17.26 23.77
N GLU A 672 11.42 -18.42 23.19
CA GLU A 672 12.47 -19.34 23.64
C GLU A 672 13.39 -19.67 22.44
N GLU A 673 14.69 -19.85 22.68
CA GLU A 673 15.63 -20.21 21.61
C GLU A 673 15.34 -21.61 21.05
N GLY A 674 15.25 -21.71 19.72
CA GLY A 674 14.91 -22.95 19.02
C GLY A 674 13.44 -23.35 19.13
N LYS A 675 12.55 -22.46 19.60
CA LYS A 675 11.12 -22.71 19.71
C LYS A 675 10.26 -21.78 18.87
N VAL A 676 9.14 -22.32 18.40
CA VAL A 676 8.18 -21.61 17.55
C VAL A 676 6.94 -21.20 18.34
N LEU A 677 6.75 -19.89 18.50
CA LEU A 677 5.43 -19.30 18.78
C LEU A 677 4.62 -19.20 17.48
N ILE A 678 3.30 -19.37 17.54
CA ILE A 678 2.40 -19.11 16.41
C ILE A 678 1.22 -18.26 16.88
N PHE A 679 0.95 -17.17 16.15
CA PHE A 679 -0.18 -16.28 16.41
C PHE A 679 -0.85 -15.84 15.10
N ASP A 680 -2.10 -15.41 15.20
CA ASP A 680 -2.80 -14.72 14.11
C ASP A 680 -2.49 -13.21 14.23
N ASP A 681 -1.64 -12.68 13.33
CA ASP A 681 -1.20 -11.29 13.40
C ASP A 681 -2.31 -10.29 12.98
N SER A 682 -3.47 -10.77 12.51
CA SER A 682 -4.65 -9.92 12.30
C SER A 682 -5.33 -9.47 13.61
N PHE A 683 -5.01 -10.10 14.73
CA PHE A 683 -5.36 -9.62 16.08
C PHE A 683 -4.39 -8.52 16.53
N GLU A 684 -4.87 -7.65 17.43
CA GLU A 684 -4.02 -6.60 18.01
C GLU A 684 -2.84 -7.21 18.76
N HIS A 685 -1.63 -6.86 18.34
CA HIS A 685 -0.40 -7.27 18.97
C HIS A 685 0.56 -6.10 19.21
N GLU A 686 1.41 -6.25 20.22
CA GLU A 686 2.25 -5.20 20.81
C GLU A 686 3.54 -5.86 21.32
N VAL A 687 4.69 -5.19 21.17
CA VAL A 687 6.01 -5.82 21.39
C VAL A 687 6.94 -4.89 22.16
N TRP A 688 7.60 -5.45 23.18
CA TRP A 688 8.61 -4.75 23.99
C TRP A 688 9.95 -5.48 23.97
N GLN A 689 11.01 -4.69 23.98
CA GLN A 689 12.39 -5.12 24.07
C GLN A 689 13.08 -4.30 25.17
N ASP A 690 12.82 -4.70 26.41
CA ASP A 690 13.33 -4.06 27.64
C ASP A 690 14.64 -4.73 28.14
N ALA A 691 15.34 -5.48 27.28
CA ALA A 691 16.52 -6.27 27.64
C ALA A 691 17.84 -5.50 27.45
N ALA A 692 18.95 -6.06 27.95
CA ALA A 692 20.29 -5.45 27.85
C ALA A 692 21.05 -5.77 26.53
N SER A 693 20.52 -6.66 25.69
CA SER A 693 21.14 -7.07 24.40
C SER A 693 20.07 -7.23 23.32
N PHE A 694 20.47 -7.40 22.05
CA PHE A 694 19.54 -7.57 20.94
C PHE A 694 18.74 -8.88 21.03
N ARG A 695 17.57 -8.89 20.39
CA ARG A 695 16.69 -10.07 20.25
C ARG A 695 16.47 -10.38 18.78
N LEU A 696 17.01 -11.51 18.31
CA LEU A 696 16.84 -12.01 16.95
C LEU A 696 15.77 -13.12 16.92
N ILE A 697 14.80 -12.97 16.01
CA ILE A 697 13.80 -13.99 15.69
C ILE A 697 13.73 -14.21 14.18
N PHE A 698 13.22 -15.37 13.77
CA PHE A 698 12.88 -15.68 12.39
C PHE A 698 11.35 -15.73 12.23
N ILE A 699 10.83 -14.89 11.35
CA ILE A 699 9.40 -14.76 11.06
C ILE A 699 9.09 -15.58 9.80
N VAL A 700 8.12 -16.48 9.90
CA VAL A 700 7.67 -17.36 8.82
C VAL A 700 6.15 -17.28 8.73
N ASP A 701 5.62 -16.53 7.77
CA ASP A 701 4.17 -16.45 7.54
C ASP A 701 3.69 -17.65 6.72
N VAL A 702 2.64 -18.33 7.17
CA VAL A 702 1.96 -19.41 6.43
C VAL A 702 0.55 -18.98 6.02
N TRP A 703 0.03 -19.57 4.95
CA TRP A 703 -1.41 -19.49 4.65
C TRP A 703 -2.24 -20.02 5.83
N HIS A 704 -3.31 -19.32 6.22
CA HIS A 704 -4.27 -19.83 7.21
C HIS A 704 -4.75 -21.24 6.80
N PRO A 705 -4.74 -22.23 7.71
CA PRO A 705 -4.88 -23.64 7.35
C PRO A 705 -6.17 -23.97 6.59
N GLU A 706 -7.28 -23.31 6.92
CA GLU A 706 -8.61 -23.57 6.34
C GLU A 706 -8.79 -22.98 4.93
N LEU A 707 -7.85 -22.15 4.46
CA LEU A 707 -7.88 -21.65 3.08
C LEU A 707 -7.69 -22.80 2.08
N THR A 708 -8.65 -22.97 1.18
CA THR A 708 -8.59 -23.97 0.11
C THR A 708 -7.43 -23.71 -0.85
N PRO A 709 -6.89 -24.74 -1.54
CA PRO A 709 -5.89 -24.57 -2.59
C PRO A 709 -6.32 -23.62 -3.73
N HIS A 710 -7.63 -23.46 -3.96
CA HIS A 710 -8.13 -22.45 -4.89
C HIS A 710 -7.92 -21.03 -4.34
N GLN A 711 -8.37 -20.72 -3.12
CA GLN A 711 -8.20 -19.40 -2.51
C GLN A 711 -6.71 -19.01 -2.39
N ARG A 712 -5.83 -19.94 -1.98
CA ARG A 712 -4.38 -19.72 -1.93
C ARG A 712 -3.79 -19.32 -3.29
N ARG A 713 -4.42 -19.70 -4.41
CA ARG A 713 -4.03 -19.29 -5.78
C ARG A 713 -4.75 -18.03 -6.29
N SER A 714 -6.01 -17.78 -5.90
CA SER A 714 -6.84 -16.72 -6.48
C SER A 714 -6.94 -15.42 -5.66
N LEU A 715 -6.66 -15.44 -4.36
CA LEU A 715 -6.61 -14.21 -3.55
C LEU A 715 -5.55 -13.22 -4.08
N PRO A 716 -5.79 -11.90 -4.12
CA PRO A 716 -4.75 -10.93 -4.46
C PRO A 716 -3.66 -10.92 -3.39
N ALA A 717 -2.44 -10.60 -3.81
CA ALA A 717 -1.28 -10.46 -2.94
C ALA A 717 -1.38 -9.21 -2.04
N ILE A 718 -0.67 -9.27 -0.91
CA ILE A 718 -0.52 -8.18 0.08
C ILE A 718 0.91 -8.27 0.63
#